data_AF-A0A9Q6PWN1-F1
#
_entry.id   AF-A0A9Q6PWN1-F1
#
_cell.length_a   1.000
_cell.length_b   1.000
_cell.length_c   1.000
_cell.angle_alpha   90.00
_cell.angle_beta   90.00
_cell.angle_gamma   90.00
#
_symmetry.space_group_name_H-M   'P 1'
#
loop_
_entity.id
_entity.type
_entity.pdbx_description
1 polymer ?
#
loop_
_entity_poly.entity_id
_entity_poly.type
_entity_poly.pdbx_seq_one_letter_code
_entity_poly.pdbx_strand_id
1 'polypeptide(L)'
;MFDFKKDFFKDQFEKYPELLAFLSSNVDATADYYLGPMTAWMDELYAAAAEYLPDAQALELPLPIQELLEYATADKRSLELERTMLSLMSAYSIAFGNYLFFALSPVVSGEKVSQDQLKHLSELYNYAEYKPVVDLELVIGDLGKIRPLRQYIRAEEGIEAEDPDQFITALLQKGQAVCAKYLPSIANLSPEVFSELAKINTGFQFGHFAHAESTERELAKLKQVIDEHGADYLSLNMLVQCLDVAGAAAHNGGRLLLNQAMTESYLDFLLPILMLLKDQTPERVYEIYLKERMEQCELGVDQLASLTTDERVLGRLLCMLRMTEPAPAQELNQAFIQLKNTPEFIDNLETLTLYEADPRLQTPAYMSPLLVALTESAEVAELARNQGKIPQEMALNIGLRIIACCLKEHYARIQAGEVSQEIPISFNDLTRFIKEDASALECLMLPVFDGLVPNHVESQPGRKPSLAICLQLSSALKHINGIQKKLLHSLDPARQRSLDNAFTAIEFGVRTAISAEASIKVLQSLQNEVQRLVCEPSLESTVVRLKLEECISYCKQYMLNAIETAIINKAEGCGFDLGIGGSRHRITLPDGQEKQVPERVALIMEMIQDAGLSVDAKLGFIKELKATATAGHRSSTCFFFGRTQTSTNTFLANLECG
;
A
#
# COMPACT_ATOMS: atom_id res chain seq x y z
N MET A 1 -22.99 -15.09 -39.45
CA MET A 1 -22.50 -13.83 -38.84
C MET A 1 -23.48 -13.60 -37.69
N PHE A 2 -23.12 -14.03 -36.48
CA PHE A 2 -24.08 -14.10 -35.37
C PHE A 2 -24.36 -12.70 -34.84
N ASP A 3 -25.65 -12.37 -34.69
CA ASP A 3 -26.21 -11.16 -34.07
C ASP A 3 -25.99 -11.14 -32.54
N PHE A 4 -24.84 -11.66 -32.10
CA PHE A 4 -24.51 -11.97 -30.71
C PHE A 4 -24.41 -10.74 -29.79
N LYS A 5 -24.48 -9.52 -30.35
CA LYS A 5 -24.15 -8.31 -29.59
C LYS A 5 -25.39 -7.72 -28.95
N LYS A 6 -26.31 -7.19 -29.77
CA LYS A 6 -27.45 -6.44 -29.26
C LYS A 6 -28.47 -7.33 -28.55
N ASP A 7 -28.81 -8.48 -29.13
CA ASP A 7 -29.77 -9.43 -28.55
C ASP A 7 -29.28 -9.98 -27.20
N PHE A 8 -27.98 -10.29 -27.09
CA PHE A 8 -27.39 -10.74 -25.81
C PHE A 8 -27.58 -9.70 -24.70
N PHE A 9 -27.29 -8.42 -24.97
CA PHE A 9 -27.44 -7.36 -23.98
C PHE A 9 -28.89 -7.15 -23.59
N LYS A 10 -29.80 -7.19 -24.56
CA LYS A 10 -31.24 -7.11 -24.30
C LYS A 10 -31.71 -8.25 -23.39
N ASP A 11 -31.31 -9.49 -23.67
CA ASP A 11 -31.61 -10.65 -22.83
C ASP A 11 -31.07 -10.47 -21.40
N GLN A 12 -29.88 -9.85 -21.23
CA GLN A 12 -29.34 -9.57 -19.90
C GLN A 12 -30.13 -8.48 -19.17
N PHE A 13 -30.57 -7.42 -19.85
CA PHE A 13 -31.39 -6.39 -19.22
C PHE A 13 -32.80 -6.89 -18.87
N GLU A 14 -33.37 -7.77 -19.68
CA GLU A 14 -34.63 -8.47 -19.35
C GLU A 14 -34.49 -9.34 -18.10
N LYS A 15 -33.33 -9.99 -17.96
CA LYS A 15 -33.03 -10.82 -16.79
C LYS A 15 -32.69 -10.00 -15.54
N TYR A 16 -31.97 -8.89 -15.72
CA TYR A 16 -31.37 -8.07 -14.66
C TYR A 16 -31.62 -6.57 -14.90
N PRO A 17 -32.88 -6.10 -14.82
CA PRO A 17 -33.23 -4.71 -15.12
C PRO A 17 -32.54 -3.71 -14.20
N GLU A 18 -32.22 -4.09 -12.96
CA GLU A 18 -31.50 -3.26 -12.00
C GLU A 18 -30.08 -2.86 -12.44
N LEU A 19 -29.46 -3.55 -13.41
CA LEU A 19 -28.17 -3.13 -13.98
C LEU A 19 -28.25 -1.76 -14.65
N LEU A 20 -29.41 -1.37 -15.17
CA LEU A 20 -29.59 -0.04 -15.75
C LEU A 20 -29.55 1.10 -14.71
N ALA A 21 -29.62 0.78 -13.41
CA ALA A 21 -29.44 1.78 -12.36
C ALA A 21 -28.06 2.45 -12.44
N PHE A 22 -27.03 1.77 -12.98
CA PHE A 22 -25.71 2.36 -13.23
C PHE A 22 -25.72 3.57 -14.18
N LEU A 23 -26.75 3.70 -15.02
CA LEU A 23 -26.93 4.81 -15.94
C LEU A 23 -27.56 6.04 -15.27
N SER A 24 -27.92 5.95 -13.98
CA SER A 24 -28.48 7.05 -13.21
C SER A 24 -27.49 8.20 -13.05
N SER A 25 -27.91 9.45 -13.27
CA SER A 25 -27.10 10.62 -12.91
C SER A 25 -26.74 10.67 -11.43
N ASN A 26 -27.50 9.99 -10.57
CA ASN A 26 -27.31 9.94 -9.13
C ASN A 26 -26.39 8.79 -8.68
N VAL A 27 -25.90 7.96 -9.61
CA VAL A 27 -24.86 6.98 -9.28
C VAL A 27 -23.58 7.70 -8.92
N ASP A 28 -23.18 7.49 -7.68
CA ASP A 28 -21.86 7.74 -7.14
C ASP A 28 -21.22 6.35 -6.94
N ALA A 29 -20.55 5.86 -7.98
CA ALA A 29 -19.83 4.59 -7.91
C ALA A 29 -18.50 4.81 -7.20
N THR A 30 -18.05 3.84 -6.42
CA THR A 30 -16.81 3.94 -5.63
C THR A 30 -15.52 4.03 -6.48
N ALA A 31 -15.62 3.96 -7.80
CA ALA A 31 -14.47 3.90 -8.69
C ALA A 31 -14.60 4.88 -9.87
N ASP A 32 -13.95 6.03 -9.75
CA ASP A 32 -13.82 7.03 -10.82
C ASP A 32 -12.69 6.62 -11.77
N TYR A 33 -12.96 5.75 -12.75
CA TYR A 33 -11.97 5.50 -13.81
C TYR A 33 -12.25 6.26 -15.10
N TYR A 34 -11.17 6.53 -15.83
CA TYR A 34 -11.21 7.11 -17.15
C TYR A 34 -12.00 6.21 -18.13
N LEU A 35 -13.02 6.79 -18.72
CA LEU A 35 -13.79 6.20 -19.82
C LEU A 35 -12.95 6.32 -21.11
N GLY A 36 -12.13 5.31 -21.41
CA GLY A 36 -11.38 5.21 -22.67
C GLY A 36 -12.28 5.23 -23.92
N PRO A 37 -11.77 5.09 -25.15
CA PRO A 37 -12.65 5.05 -26.33
C PRO A 37 -13.62 3.85 -26.26
N MET A 38 -14.88 4.05 -26.70
CA MET A 38 -15.85 2.96 -26.84
C MET A 38 -15.42 1.99 -27.94
N THR A 39 -15.51 0.69 -27.68
CA THR A 39 -15.44 -0.33 -28.73
C THR A 39 -16.81 -0.53 -29.38
N ALA A 40 -16.82 -1.15 -30.56
CA ALA A 40 -18.06 -1.51 -31.27
C ALA A 40 -19.02 -2.40 -30.46
N TRP A 41 -18.57 -3.01 -29.36
CA TRP A 41 -19.44 -3.80 -28.48
C TRP A 41 -20.10 -2.93 -27.41
N MET A 42 -19.41 -1.87 -26.97
CA MET A 42 -19.98 -0.88 -26.06
C MET A 42 -21.05 -0.05 -26.78
N ASP A 43 -20.84 0.29 -28.05
CA ASP A 43 -21.88 0.95 -28.86
C ASP A 43 -23.19 0.12 -28.89
N GLU A 44 -23.07 -1.19 -29.09
CA GLU A 44 -24.21 -2.11 -29.09
C GLU A 44 -24.86 -2.27 -27.70
N LEU A 45 -24.05 -2.28 -26.64
CA LEU A 45 -24.53 -2.29 -25.25
C LEU A 45 -25.41 -1.06 -24.96
N TYR A 46 -24.92 0.14 -25.27
CA TYR A 46 -25.69 1.36 -25.02
C TYR A 46 -26.87 1.51 -25.98
N ALA A 47 -26.79 0.97 -27.21
CA ALA A 47 -27.94 0.88 -28.10
C ALA A 47 -29.03 -0.06 -27.55
N ALA A 48 -28.66 -1.20 -26.98
CA ALA A 48 -29.59 -2.11 -26.30
C ALA A 48 -30.17 -1.47 -25.03
N ALA A 49 -29.34 -0.80 -24.22
CA ALA A 49 -29.78 -0.07 -23.03
C ALA A 49 -30.78 1.03 -23.39
N ALA A 50 -30.53 1.80 -24.46
CA ALA A 50 -31.46 2.83 -24.94
C ALA A 50 -32.82 2.26 -25.37
N GLU A 51 -32.84 1.05 -25.93
CA GLU A 51 -34.08 0.38 -26.33
C GLU A 51 -34.87 -0.13 -25.11
N TYR A 52 -34.17 -0.70 -24.12
CA TYR A 52 -34.81 -1.37 -22.98
C TYR A 52 -35.10 -0.45 -21.77
N LEU A 53 -34.37 0.67 -21.64
CA LEU A 53 -34.50 1.58 -20.50
C LEU A 53 -35.95 2.06 -20.23
N PRO A 54 -36.77 2.42 -21.25
CA PRO A 54 -38.16 2.81 -21.01
C PRO A 54 -38.99 1.68 -20.38
N ASP A 55 -38.76 0.43 -20.79
CA ASP A 55 -39.45 -0.73 -20.23
C ASP A 55 -39.01 -0.95 -18.77
N ALA A 56 -37.70 -0.85 -18.49
CA ALA A 56 -37.17 -0.95 -17.13
C ALA A 56 -37.68 0.16 -16.20
N GLN A 57 -37.81 1.39 -16.69
CA GLN A 57 -38.38 2.53 -15.94
C GLN A 57 -39.88 2.36 -15.64
N ALA A 58 -40.59 1.58 -16.44
CA ALA A 58 -41.99 1.27 -16.22
C ALA A 58 -42.19 0.09 -15.23
N LEU A 59 -41.14 -0.62 -14.85
CA LEU A 59 -41.20 -1.70 -13.86
C LEU A 59 -41.38 -1.11 -12.45
N GLU A 60 -42.27 -1.71 -11.67
CA GLU A 60 -42.41 -1.44 -10.24
C GLU A 60 -41.30 -2.17 -9.46
N LEU A 61 -40.06 -1.67 -9.58
CA LEU A 61 -38.91 -2.21 -8.85
C LEU A 61 -38.82 -1.65 -7.42
N PRO A 62 -38.09 -2.31 -6.51
CA PRO A 62 -37.96 -1.81 -5.15
C PRO A 62 -37.08 -0.56 -5.04
N LEU A 63 -37.29 0.21 -3.97
CA LEU A 63 -36.38 1.29 -3.58
C LEU A 63 -35.04 0.72 -3.09
N PRO A 64 -33.90 1.38 -3.39
CA PRO A 64 -33.76 2.64 -4.13
C PRO A 64 -33.49 2.43 -5.64
N ILE A 65 -33.59 1.20 -6.17
CA ILE A 65 -33.36 0.93 -7.60
C ILE A 65 -34.33 1.71 -8.48
N GLN A 66 -35.61 1.76 -8.09
CA GLN A 66 -36.62 2.53 -8.82
C GLN A 66 -36.25 4.01 -8.95
N GLU A 67 -35.85 4.66 -7.85
CA GLU A 67 -35.37 6.04 -7.86
C GLU A 67 -34.14 6.21 -8.76
N LEU A 68 -33.18 5.28 -8.71
CA LEU A 68 -32.01 5.36 -9.58
C LEU A 68 -32.40 5.29 -11.07
N LEU A 69 -33.32 4.41 -11.43
CA LEU A 69 -33.80 4.27 -12.81
C LEU A 69 -34.57 5.49 -13.32
N GLU A 70 -35.28 6.22 -12.48
CA GLU A 70 -35.95 7.48 -12.87
C GLU A 70 -34.97 8.52 -13.42
N TYR A 71 -33.73 8.52 -12.90
CA TYR A 71 -32.65 9.41 -13.33
C TYR A 71 -31.66 8.75 -14.30
N ALA A 72 -31.94 7.53 -14.75
CA ALA A 72 -31.10 6.82 -15.71
C ALA A 72 -31.31 7.34 -17.13
N THR A 73 -30.20 7.51 -17.85
CA THR A 73 -30.21 7.96 -19.24
C THR A 73 -29.20 7.18 -20.08
N ALA A 74 -29.58 6.80 -21.30
CA ALA A 74 -28.74 5.95 -22.15
C ALA A 74 -27.53 6.69 -22.76
N ASP A 75 -27.46 8.01 -22.63
CA ASP A 75 -26.29 8.82 -22.98
C ASP A 75 -25.21 8.83 -21.88
N LYS A 76 -25.57 8.43 -20.64
CA LYS A 76 -24.59 8.23 -19.58
C LYS A 76 -23.86 6.91 -19.82
N ARG A 77 -22.54 6.95 -19.73
CA ARG A 77 -21.67 5.78 -19.77
C ARG A 77 -21.33 5.33 -18.34
N SER A 78 -21.29 4.03 -18.09
CA SER A 78 -20.88 3.45 -16.80
C SER A 78 -19.87 2.33 -16.98
N LEU A 79 -18.74 2.42 -16.29
CA LEU A 79 -17.71 1.38 -16.32
C LEU A 79 -18.12 0.10 -15.62
N GLU A 80 -18.81 0.21 -14.50
CA GLU A 80 -19.27 -0.97 -13.74
C GLU A 80 -20.29 -1.74 -14.58
N LEU A 81 -21.19 -1.06 -15.30
CA LEU A 81 -22.10 -1.71 -16.25
C LEU A 81 -21.32 -2.46 -17.34
N GLU A 82 -20.32 -1.82 -17.94
CA GLU A 82 -19.48 -2.45 -18.97
C GLU A 82 -18.71 -3.65 -18.43
N ARG A 83 -18.20 -3.55 -17.21
CA ARG A 83 -17.48 -4.61 -16.50
C ARG A 83 -18.38 -5.81 -16.25
N THR A 84 -19.57 -5.60 -15.69
CA THR A 84 -20.52 -6.69 -15.46
C THR A 84 -20.91 -7.36 -16.78
N MET A 85 -21.22 -6.57 -17.82
CA MET A 85 -21.65 -7.09 -19.12
C MET A 85 -20.54 -7.89 -19.82
N LEU A 86 -19.30 -7.43 -19.78
CA LEU A 86 -18.16 -8.19 -20.31
C LEU A 86 -17.91 -9.49 -19.56
N SER A 87 -18.13 -9.49 -18.24
CA SER A 87 -18.05 -10.71 -17.41
C SER A 87 -19.11 -11.72 -17.85
N LEU A 88 -20.37 -11.29 -17.99
CA LEU A 88 -21.47 -12.13 -18.44
C LEU A 88 -21.27 -12.66 -19.87
N MET A 89 -20.77 -11.82 -20.78
CA MET A 89 -20.41 -12.25 -22.15
C MET A 89 -19.31 -13.31 -22.15
N SER A 90 -18.31 -13.17 -21.29
CA SER A 90 -17.21 -14.13 -21.14
C SER A 90 -17.73 -15.45 -20.57
N ALA A 91 -18.60 -15.39 -19.55
CA ALA A 91 -19.25 -16.56 -18.95
C ALA A 91 -20.09 -17.33 -19.97
N TYR A 92 -20.92 -16.61 -20.73
CA TYR A 92 -21.69 -17.19 -21.83
C TYR A 92 -20.76 -17.89 -22.84
N SER A 93 -19.67 -17.26 -23.24
CA SER A 93 -18.78 -17.83 -24.25
C SER A 93 -18.06 -19.10 -23.80
N ILE A 94 -17.66 -19.17 -22.52
CA ILE A 94 -17.12 -20.39 -21.91
C ILE A 94 -18.17 -21.49 -21.87
N ALA A 95 -19.40 -21.17 -21.46
CA ALA A 95 -20.50 -22.13 -21.35
C ALA A 95 -20.84 -22.80 -22.67
N PHE A 96 -20.82 -22.05 -23.77
CA PHE A 96 -21.13 -22.57 -25.11
C PHE A 96 -19.90 -23.04 -25.88
N GLY A 97 -18.71 -23.07 -25.26
CA GLY A 97 -17.46 -23.47 -25.91
C GLY A 97 -17.13 -22.62 -27.14
N ASN A 98 -17.54 -21.35 -27.15
CA ASN A 98 -17.45 -20.48 -28.32
C ASN A 98 -16.02 -19.92 -28.47
N TYR A 99 -15.08 -20.77 -28.89
CA TYR A 99 -13.70 -20.36 -29.10
C TYR A 99 -13.55 -19.22 -30.11
N LEU A 100 -14.39 -19.22 -31.16
CA LEU A 100 -14.36 -18.18 -32.19
C LEU A 100 -14.59 -16.79 -31.59
N PHE A 101 -15.44 -16.68 -30.56
CA PHE A 101 -15.65 -15.43 -29.84
C PHE A 101 -14.37 -14.91 -29.19
N PHE A 102 -13.65 -15.73 -28.42
CA PHE A 102 -12.37 -15.34 -27.81
C PHE A 102 -11.29 -15.07 -28.87
N ALA A 103 -11.21 -15.91 -29.90
CA ALA A 103 -10.26 -15.75 -31.00
C ALA A 103 -10.49 -14.46 -31.82
N LEU A 104 -11.71 -13.93 -31.89
CA LEU A 104 -12.02 -12.66 -32.58
C LEU A 104 -12.03 -11.45 -31.64
N SER A 105 -12.01 -11.68 -30.33
CA SER A 105 -11.99 -10.62 -29.33
C SER A 105 -10.66 -9.84 -29.38
N PRO A 106 -10.71 -8.50 -29.22
CA PRO A 106 -9.50 -7.70 -29.09
C PRO A 106 -8.88 -7.96 -27.71
N VAL A 107 -7.57 -8.20 -27.68
CA VAL A 107 -6.80 -8.36 -26.43
C VAL A 107 -5.92 -7.12 -26.24
N VAL A 108 -5.79 -6.64 -25.00
CA VAL A 108 -4.97 -5.46 -24.67
C VAL A 108 -3.48 -5.76 -24.86
N SER A 109 -3.03 -6.92 -24.38
CA SER A 109 -1.65 -7.41 -24.45
C SER A 109 -1.60 -8.94 -24.26
N GLY A 110 -0.55 -9.56 -24.77
CA GLY A 110 -0.32 -11.01 -24.67
C GLY A 110 -1.09 -11.84 -25.71
N GLU A 111 -1.00 -13.16 -25.53
CA GLU A 111 -1.65 -14.14 -26.41
C GLU A 111 -3.13 -14.35 -26.04
N LYS A 112 -3.93 -14.74 -27.03
CA LYS A 112 -5.34 -15.08 -26.82
C LYS A 112 -5.43 -16.39 -26.07
N VAL A 113 -6.51 -16.58 -25.30
CA VAL A 113 -6.82 -17.87 -24.65
C VAL A 113 -6.78 -18.96 -25.70
N SER A 114 -6.07 -20.06 -25.39
CA SER A 114 -5.97 -21.21 -26.29
C SER A 114 -7.25 -22.05 -26.28
N GLN A 115 -7.43 -22.92 -27.27
CA GLN A 115 -8.58 -23.81 -27.31
C GLN A 115 -8.60 -24.79 -26.11
N ASP A 116 -7.41 -25.25 -25.69
CA ASP A 116 -7.28 -26.14 -24.53
C ASP A 116 -7.60 -25.43 -23.22
N GLN A 117 -7.20 -24.16 -23.09
CA GLN A 117 -7.55 -23.33 -21.93
C GLN A 117 -9.05 -23.03 -21.87
N LEU A 118 -9.68 -22.72 -23.00
CA LEU A 118 -11.13 -22.57 -23.04
C LEU A 118 -11.83 -23.87 -22.63
N LYS A 119 -11.32 -25.01 -23.11
CA LYS A 119 -11.83 -26.32 -22.71
C LYS A 119 -11.65 -26.55 -21.22
N HIS A 120 -10.50 -26.21 -20.65
CA HIS A 120 -10.24 -26.31 -19.21
C HIS A 120 -11.20 -25.41 -18.41
N LEU A 121 -11.44 -24.17 -18.84
CA LEU A 121 -12.46 -23.28 -18.26
C LEU A 121 -13.88 -23.87 -18.31
N SER A 122 -14.24 -24.51 -19.42
CA SER A 122 -15.52 -25.21 -19.56
C SER A 122 -15.58 -26.52 -18.74
N GLU A 123 -14.44 -27.17 -18.48
CA GLU A 123 -14.33 -28.43 -17.73
C GLU A 123 -14.21 -28.22 -16.23
N LEU A 124 -13.64 -27.09 -15.79
CA LEU A 124 -13.55 -26.69 -14.38
C LEU A 124 -14.93 -26.69 -13.73
N TYR A 125 -16.00 -26.57 -14.52
CA TYR A 125 -17.33 -26.59 -13.97
C TYR A 125 -18.47 -26.98 -14.91
N ASN A 126 -19.48 -27.64 -14.35
CA ASN A 126 -20.77 -27.82 -14.98
C ASN A 126 -21.56 -26.50 -14.93
N TYR A 127 -21.18 -25.53 -15.76
CA TYR A 127 -21.82 -24.21 -15.76
C TYR A 127 -23.35 -24.31 -15.94
N ALA A 128 -23.89 -25.31 -16.64
CA ALA A 128 -25.33 -25.48 -16.76
C ALA A 128 -26.05 -25.65 -15.40
N GLU A 129 -25.40 -26.29 -14.43
CA GLU A 129 -25.95 -26.56 -13.09
C GLU A 129 -25.94 -25.30 -12.19
N TYR A 130 -24.95 -24.43 -12.37
CA TYR A 130 -24.67 -23.33 -11.45
C TYR A 130 -24.60 -21.96 -12.12
N LYS A 131 -24.95 -21.88 -13.41
CA LYS A 131 -25.09 -20.66 -14.19
C LYS A 131 -25.85 -19.57 -13.42
N PRO A 132 -26.98 -19.86 -12.75
CA PRO A 132 -27.67 -18.83 -11.97
C PRO A 132 -26.78 -18.22 -10.88
N VAL A 133 -26.02 -19.04 -10.17
CA VAL A 133 -25.13 -18.60 -9.07
C VAL A 133 -23.99 -17.73 -9.62
N VAL A 134 -23.30 -18.20 -10.67
CA VAL A 134 -22.18 -17.47 -11.28
C VAL A 134 -22.62 -16.13 -11.84
N ASP A 135 -23.71 -16.10 -12.63
CA ASP A 135 -24.20 -14.87 -13.23
C ASP A 135 -24.63 -13.86 -12.15
N LEU A 136 -25.27 -14.34 -11.07
CA LEU A 136 -25.73 -13.48 -9.98
C LEU A 136 -24.59 -12.93 -9.14
N GLU A 137 -23.56 -13.71 -8.87
CA GLU A 137 -22.40 -13.24 -8.11
C GLU A 137 -21.72 -12.07 -8.85
N LEU A 138 -21.56 -12.19 -10.18
CA LEU A 138 -21.01 -11.12 -11.02
C LEU A 138 -21.88 -9.86 -11.02
N VAL A 139 -23.21 -10.01 -10.99
CA VAL A 139 -24.16 -8.90 -10.99
C VAL A 139 -24.23 -8.21 -9.63
N ILE A 140 -24.42 -8.99 -8.56
CA ILE A 140 -24.64 -8.47 -7.21
C ILE A 140 -23.36 -7.83 -6.66
N GLY A 141 -22.19 -8.40 -6.95
CA GLY A 141 -20.90 -7.84 -6.57
C GLY A 141 -20.73 -6.40 -7.06
N ASP A 142 -20.98 -6.15 -8.34
CA ASP A 142 -20.87 -4.80 -8.91
C ASP A 142 -22.02 -3.88 -8.42
N LEU A 143 -23.26 -4.37 -8.28
CA LEU A 143 -24.36 -3.58 -7.71
C LEU A 143 -24.05 -3.08 -6.30
N GLY A 144 -23.35 -3.88 -5.49
CA GLY A 144 -22.87 -3.49 -4.17
C GLY A 144 -22.00 -2.22 -4.17
N LYS A 145 -21.38 -1.87 -5.30
CA LYS A 145 -20.56 -0.66 -5.47
C LYS A 145 -21.37 0.62 -5.64
N ILE A 146 -22.66 0.54 -5.99
CA ILE A 146 -23.56 1.70 -6.08
C ILE A 146 -23.74 2.29 -4.68
N ARG A 147 -23.08 3.40 -4.38
CA ARG A 147 -23.06 3.98 -3.03
C ARG A 147 -24.46 4.35 -2.51
N PRO A 148 -25.37 4.99 -3.28
CA PRO A 148 -26.73 5.27 -2.80
C PRO A 148 -27.52 4.00 -2.45
N LEU A 149 -27.40 2.94 -3.27
CA LEU A 149 -28.03 1.65 -3.00
C LEU A 149 -27.53 1.06 -1.69
N ARG A 150 -26.20 0.99 -1.54
CA ARG A 150 -25.55 0.47 -0.34
C ARG A 150 -25.95 1.26 0.91
N GLN A 151 -25.92 2.59 0.85
CA GLN A 151 -26.29 3.47 1.99
C GLN A 151 -27.74 3.25 2.43
N TYR A 152 -28.67 3.14 1.48
CA TYR A 152 -30.08 2.90 1.78
C TYR A 152 -30.28 1.56 2.48
N ILE A 153 -29.76 0.47 1.90
CA ILE A 153 -29.91 -0.88 2.46
C ILE A 153 -29.23 -0.98 3.84
N ARG A 154 -28.05 -0.38 4.00
CA ARG A 154 -27.35 -0.34 5.30
C ARG A 154 -28.20 0.33 6.38
N ALA A 155 -28.84 1.44 6.06
CA ALA A 155 -29.69 2.17 7.00
C ALA A 155 -30.95 1.36 7.38
N GLU A 156 -31.59 0.71 6.41
CA GLU A 156 -32.82 -0.06 6.63
C GLU A 156 -32.58 -1.40 7.35
N GLU A 157 -31.51 -2.12 7.00
CA GLU A 157 -31.25 -3.47 7.50
C GLU A 157 -30.21 -3.53 8.63
N GLY A 158 -29.66 -2.37 9.02
CA GLY A 158 -28.64 -2.26 10.07
C GLY A 158 -27.35 -3.01 9.72
N ILE A 159 -26.81 -2.76 8.52
CA ILE A 159 -25.53 -3.32 8.06
C ILE A 159 -24.43 -2.28 8.27
N GLU A 160 -23.43 -2.61 9.09
CA GLU A 160 -22.34 -1.70 9.43
C GLU A 160 -21.24 -1.66 8.35
N ALA A 161 -21.05 -2.76 7.60
CA ALA A 161 -20.02 -2.88 6.57
C ALA A 161 -20.11 -1.78 5.50
N GLU A 162 -19.03 -1.00 5.36
CA GLU A 162 -18.94 0.12 4.41
C GLU A 162 -18.38 -0.29 3.05
N ASP A 163 -17.44 -1.25 3.08
CA ASP A 163 -16.79 -1.84 1.93
C ASP A 163 -17.81 -2.60 1.07
N PRO A 164 -17.80 -2.48 -0.27
CA PRO A 164 -18.76 -3.14 -1.15
C PRO A 164 -18.79 -4.67 -0.99
N ASP A 165 -17.64 -5.34 -0.92
CA ASP A 165 -17.57 -6.80 -0.90
C ASP A 165 -18.08 -7.34 0.45
N GLN A 166 -17.68 -6.69 1.54
CA GLN A 166 -18.17 -7.02 2.89
C GLN A 166 -19.66 -6.73 3.03
N PHE A 167 -20.16 -5.66 2.41
CA PHE A 167 -21.58 -5.32 2.40
C PHE A 167 -22.41 -6.41 1.70
N ILE A 168 -22.00 -6.89 0.53
CA ILE A 168 -22.72 -7.97 -0.17
C ILE A 168 -22.73 -9.24 0.68
N THR A 169 -21.60 -9.60 1.29
CA THR A 169 -21.51 -10.73 2.22
C THR A 169 -22.53 -10.59 3.36
N ALA A 170 -22.55 -9.43 4.02
CA ALA A 170 -23.47 -9.16 5.12
C ALA A 170 -24.94 -9.15 4.68
N LEU A 171 -25.23 -8.65 3.47
CA LEU A 171 -26.58 -8.66 2.90
C LEU A 171 -27.07 -10.08 2.63
N LEU A 172 -26.24 -10.94 2.01
CA LEU A 172 -26.60 -12.34 1.75
C LEU A 172 -26.86 -13.12 3.04
N GLN A 173 -26.12 -12.82 4.12
CA GLN A 173 -26.32 -13.41 5.45
C GLN A 173 -27.65 -13.03 6.11
N LYS A 174 -28.29 -11.91 5.71
CA LYS A 174 -29.65 -11.56 6.15
C LYS A 174 -30.73 -12.48 5.54
N GLY A 175 -30.38 -13.21 4.49
CA GLY A 175 -31.21 -14.21 3.84
C GLY A 175 -32.04 -13.68 2.68
N GLN A 176 -32.53 -14.62 1.85
CA GLN A 176 -33.16 -14.33 0.55
C GLN A 176 -34.31 -13.32 0.62
N ALA A 177 -35.16 -13.44 1.65
CA ALA A 177 -36.32 -12.57 1.80
C ALA A 177 -35.93 -11.10 2.01
N VAL A 178 -34.80 -10.84 2.65
CA VAL A 178 -34.27 -9.48 2.84
C VAL A 178 -33.64 -8.98 1.54
N CYS A 179 -32.79 -9.78 0.91
CA CYS A 179 -32.16 -9.42 -0.36
C CYS A 179 -33.20 -9.09 -1.45
N ALA A 180 -34.26 -9.90 -1.54
CA ALA A 180 -35.36 -9.73 -2.50
C ALA A 180 -36.17 -8.42 -2.30
N LYS A 181 -36.08 -7.77 -1.12
CA LYS A 181 -36.69 -6.45 -0.92
C LYS A 181 -36.00 -5.36 -1.75
N TYR A 182 -34.76 -5.57 -2.17
CA TYR A 182 -33.93 -4.55 -2.80
C TYR A 182 -33.45 -4.96 -4.19
N LEU A 183 -33.29 -6.26 -4.42
CA LEU A 183 -32.72 -6.85 -5.63
C LEU A 183 -33.74 -7.80 -6.28
N PRO A 184 -34.47 -7.34 -7.32
CA PRO A 184 -35.49 -8.14 -8.02
C PRO A 184 -34.99 -9.51 -8.47
N SER A 185 -33.75 -9.59 -8.94
CA SER A 185 -33.16 -10.83 -9.46
C SER A 185 -33.02 -11.95 -8.43
N ILE A 186 -33.08 -11.62 -7.14
CA ILE A 186 -32.99 -12.59 -6.03
C ILE A 186 -34.37 -13.16 -5.65
N ALA A 187 -35.45 -12.43 -5.94
CA ALA A 187 -36.80 -12.81 -5.53
C ALA A 187 -37.26 -14.16 -6.12
N ASN A 188 -36.79 -14.48 -7.33
CA ASN A 188 -37.23 -15.66 -8.08
C ASN A 188 -36.27 -16.86 -7.96
N LEU A 189 -35.25 -16.78 -7.10
CA LEU A 189 -34.31 -17.89 -6.95
C LEU A 189 -34.90 -19.03 -6.14
N SER A 190 -34.53 -20.25 -6.51
CA SER A 190 -34.81 -21.39 -5.65
C SER A 190 -33.97 -21.26 -4.36
N PRO A 191 -34.45 -21.77 -3.22
CA PRO A 191 -33.69 -21.75 -1.96
C PRO A 191 -32.31 -22.39 -2.10
N GLU A 192 -32.18 -23.42 -2.94
CA GLU A 192 -30.92 -24.09 -3.23
C GLU A 192 -29.94 -23.16 -3.94
N VAL A 193 -30.38 -22.46 -5.00
CA VAL A 193 -29.55 -21.49 -5.73
C VAL A 193 -29.12 -20.34 -4.83
N PHE A 194 -30.03 -19.80 -4.00
CA PHE A 194 -29.69 -18.75 -3.06
C PHE A 194 -28.68 -19.24 -2.00
N SER A 195 -28.85 -20.46 -1.49
CA SER A 195 -27.91 -21.09 -0.58
C SER A 195 -26.51 -21.20 -1.20
N GLU A 196 -26.40 -21.62 -2.47
CA GLU A 196 -25.12 -21.69 -3.16
C GLU A 196 -24.48 -20.31 -3.41
N LEU A 197 -25.30 -19.29 -3.74
CA LEU A 197 -24.84 -17.90 -3.84
C LEU A 197 -24.31 -17.35 -2.51
N ALA A 198 -24.96 -17.67 -1.39
CA ALA A 198 -24.45 -17.26 -0.08
C ALA A 198 -23.12 -17.93 0.28
N LYS A 199 -22.85 -19.14 -0.24
CA LYS A 199 -21.61 -19.91 0.02
C LYS A 199 -20.45 -19.49 -0.88
N ILE A 200 -20.71 -19.11 -2.14
CA ILE A 200 -19.64 -18.69 -3.06
C ILE A 200 -19.02 -17.37 -2.61
N ASN A 201 -19.77 -16.51 -1.92
CA ASN A 201 -19.22 -15.27 -1.38
C ASN A 201 -18.43 -15.55 -0.08
N THR A 202 -17.18 -15.96 -0.25
CA THR A 202 -16.28 -16.38 0.83
C THR A 202 -15.68 -15.22 1.63
N GLY A 203 -15.85 -13.98 1.16
CA GLY A 203 -15.12 -12.81 1.65
C GLY A 203 -13.60 -12.87 1.40
N PHE A 204 -13.09 -13.90 0.70
CA PHE A 204 -11.67 -14.01 0.36
C PHE A 204 -11.36 -13.29 -0.94
N GLN A 205 -10.44 -12.32 -0.88
CA GLN A 205 -10.05 -11.53 -2.05
C GLN A 205 -8.87 -12.20 -2.80
N PHE A 206 -9.20 -13.00 -3.81
CA PHE A 206 -8.22 -13.71 -4.64
C PHE A 206 -7.23 -12.78 -5.33
N GLY A 207 -7.66 -11.59 -5.77
CA GLY A 207 -6.77 -10.58 -6.35
C GLY A 207 -5.70 -10.07 -5.36
N HIS A 208 -6.04 -9.90 -4.09
CA HIS A 208 -5.08 -9.50 -3.05
C HIS A 208 -4.10 -10.65 -2.75
N PHE A 209 -4.59 -11.89 -2.74
CA PHE A 209 -3.72 -13.07 -2.60
C PHE A 209 -2.76 -13.23 -3.79
N ALA A 210 -3.25 -13.07 -5.02
CA ALA A 210 -2.47 -13.14 -6.25
C ALA A 210 -1.27 -12.17 -6.27
N HIS A 211 -1.36 -11.07 -5.53
CA HIS A 211 -0.32 -10.06 -5.37
C HIS A 211 0.40 -10.13 -4.03
N ALA A 212 0.18 -11.18 -3.23
CA ALA A 212 0.74 -11.34 -1.88
C ALA A 212 0.44 -10.18 -0.90
N GLU A 213 -0.66 -9.45 -1.11
CA GLU A 213 -1.18 -8.48 -0.15
C GLU A 213 -1.86 -9.20 1.01
N SER A 214 -2.63 -10.25 0.69
CA SER A 214 -3.18 -11.19 1.67
C SER A 214 -2.10 -12.15 2.18
N THR A 215 -2.01 -12.32 3.50
CA THR A 215 -1.08 -13.23 4.18
C THR A 215 -1.78 -14.52 4.63
N GLU A 216 -1.13 -15.35 5.45
CA GLU A 216 -1.70 -16.58 6.02
C GLU A 216 -3.06 -16.41 6.69
N ARG A 217 -3.30 -15.24 7.28
CA ARG A 217 -4.54 -14.96 8.00
C ARG A 217 -5.76 -15.06 7.10
N GLU A 218 -5.67 -14.55 5.88
CA GLU A 218 -6.78 -14.64 4.92
C GLU A 218 -6.92 -16.05 4.36
N LEU A 219 -5.80 -16.78 4.18
CA LEU A 219 -5.83 -18.19 3.81
C LEU A 219 -6.50 -19.06 4.88
N ALA A 220 -6.40 -18.72 6.16
CA ALA A 220 -7.10 -19.42 7.22
C ALA A 220 -8.63 -19.30 7.07
N LYS A 221 -9.14 -18.13 6.64
CA LYS A 221 -10.57 -17.95 6.34
C LYS A 221 -10.99 -18.80 5.14
N LEU A 222 -10.20 -18.79 4.06
CA LEU A 222 -10.47 -19.64 2.89
C LEU A 222 -10.44 -21.13 3.25
N LYS A 223 -9.52 -21.55 4.10
CA LYS A 223 -9.46 -22.94 4.59
C LYS A 223 -10.75 -23.34 5.31
N GLN A 224 -11.29 -22.47 6.17
CA GLN A 224 -12.55 -22.74 6.84
C GLN A 224 -13.68 -23.00 5.84
N VAL A 225 -13.79 -22.18 4.79
CA VAL A 225 -14.77 -22.38 3.72
C VAL A 225 -14.56 -23.72 3.00
N ILE A 226 -13.32 -24.07 2.68
CA ILE A 226 -12.99 -25.36 2.03
C ILE A 226 -13.36 -26.54 2.93
N ASP A 227 -13.11 -26.44 4.23
CA ASP A 227 -13.44 -27.49 5.20
C ASP A 227 -14.96 -27.62 5.39
N GLU A 228 -15.71 -26.51 5.28
CA GLU A 228 -17.18 -26.47 5.46
C GLU A 228 -17.97 -26.87 4.20
N HIS A 229 -17.49 -26.50 3.02
CA HIS A 229 -18.24 -26.64 1.77
C HIS A 229 -17.58 -27.62 0.80
N GLY A 230 -16.30 -27.93 0.99
CA GLY A 230 -15.54 -28.80 0.12
C GLY A 230 -14.80 -28.02 -0.95
N ALA A 231 -13.84 -28.70 -1.57
CA ALA A 231 -12.89 -28.06 -2.47
C ALA A 231 -13.45 -27.63 -3.82
N ASP A 232 -14.54 -28.25 -4.28
CA ASP A 232 -15.13 -27.90 -5.57
C ASP A 232 -15.64 -26.45 -5.58
N TYR A 233 -15.95 -25.88 -4.40
CA TYR A 233 -16.28 -24.47 -4.23
C TYR A 233 -15.11 -23.52 -4.53
N LEU A 234 -13.86 -23.95 -4.33
CA LEU A 234 -12.69 -23.15 -4.68
C LEU A 234 -12.55 -23.03 -6.21
N SER A 235 -12.84 -24.09 -6.96
CA SER A 235 -12.86 -24.05 -8.43
C SER A 235 -13.95 -23.10 -8.95
N LEU A 236 -15.14 -23.12 -8.35
CA LEU A 236 -16.23 -22.21 -8.67
C LEU A 236 -15.86 -20.74 -8.40
N ASN A 237 -15.29 -20.46 -7.22
CA ASN A 237 -14.79 -19.13 -6.88
C ASN A 237 -13.72 -18.66 -7.86
N MET A 238 -12.80 -19.55 -8.26
CA MET A 238 -11.75 -19.21 -9.21
C MET A 238 -12.31 -18.89 -10.61
N LEU A 239 -13.35 -19.61 -11.05
CA LEU A 239 -14.06 -19.27 -12.29
C LEU A 239 -14.66 -17.87 -12.21
N VAL A 240 -15.35 -17.53 -11.11
CA VAL A 240 -15.90 -16.18 -10.90
C VAL A 240 -14.78 -15.13 -10.91
N GLN A 241 -13.66 -15.38 -10.24
CA GLN A 241 -12.51 -14.48 -10.25
C GLN A 241 -11.94 -14.27 -11.66
N CYS A 242 -11.79 -15.32 -12.48
CA CYS A 242 -11.35 -15.18 -13.86
C CYS A 242 -12.32 -14.34 -14.70
N LEU A 243 -13.63 -14.52 -14.49
CA LEU A 243 -14.68 -13.75 -15.16
C LEU A 243 -14.69 -12.28 -14.71
N ASP A 244 -14.52 -12.02 -13.42
CA ASP A 244 -14.43 -10.69 -12.84
C ASP A 244 -13.24 -9.89 -13.40
N VAL A 245 -12.08 -10.54 -13.49
CA VAL A 245 -10.89 -9.92 -14.09
C VAL A 245 -11.07 -9.74 -15.60
N ALA A 246 -11.76 -10.66 -16.28
CA ALA A 246 -12.15 -10.45 -17.67
C ALA A 246 -13.08 -9.25 -17.84
N GLY A 247 -13.97 -8.99 -16.88
CA GLY A 247 -14.82 -7.79 -16.82
C GLY A 247 -14.03 -6.50 -16.61
N ALA A 248 -12.98 -6.52 -15.78
CA ALA A 248 -12.10 -5.38 -15.54
C ALA A 248 -11.46 -4.80 -16.83
N ALA A 249 -11.54 -5.55 -17.94
CA ALA A 249 -11.38 -5.09 -19.32
C ALA A 249 -12.03 -3.77 -19.67
N ALA A 250 -13.18 -3.48 -19.06
CA ALA A 250 -13.93 -2.26 -19.29
C ALA A 250 -13.02 -1.03 -19.12
N HIS A 251 -12.12 -1.07 -18.13
CA HIS A 251 -11.15 0.00 -17.85
C HIS A 251 -10.17 0.26 -19.02
N ASN A 252 -9.97 -0.72 -19.91
CA ASN A 252 -9.10 -0.64 -21.07
C ASN A 252 -9.88 -0.44 -22.38
N GLY A 253 -11.00 0.26 -22.32
CA GLY A 253 -11.85 0.57 -23.48
C GLY A 253 -12.74 -0.60 -23.90
N GLY A 254 -13.04 -1.53 -23.01
CA GLY A 254 -14.00 -2.61 -23.30
C GLY A 254 -13.48 -3.68 -24.27
N ARG A 255 -12.19 -4.02 -24.17
CA ARG A 255 -11.57 -5.12 -24.91
C ARG A 255 -11.65 -6.40 -24.08
N LEU A 256 -12.38 -7.43 -24.54
CA LEU A 256 -12.53 -8.71 -23.84
C LEU A 256 -11.16 -9.28 -23.40
N LEU A 257 -10.94 -9.35 -22.09
CA LEU A 257 -9.59 -9.49 -21.48
C LEU A 257 -9.18 -10.90 -21.07
N LEU A 258 -10.01 -11.93 -21.23
CA LEU A 258 -9.51 -13.26 -20.92
C LEU A 258 -8.40 -13.58 -21.93
N ASN A 259 -7.15 -13.48 -21.47
CA ASN A 259 -5.95 -13.73 -22.24
C ASN A 259 -5.24 -14.94 -21.62
N GLN A 260 -4.28 -15.47 -22.35
CA GLN A 260 -3.58 -16.68 -21.95
C GLN A 260 -2.87 -16.52 -20.59
N ALA A 261 -2.12 -15.43 -20.41
CA ALA A 261 -1.35 -15.18 -19.20
C ALA A 261 -2.22 -15.07 -17.93
N MET A 262 -3.40 -14.44 -18.03
CA MET A 262 -4.35 -14.34 -16.93
C MET A 262 -4.92 -15.71 -16.55
N THR A 263 -5.25 -16.52 -17.56
CA THR A 263 -5.77 -17.87 -17.36
C THR A 263 -4.71 -18.77 -16.70
N GLU A 264 -3.47 -18.71 -17.19
CA GLU A 264 -2.33 -19.43 -16.60
C GLU A 264 -2.09 -18.99 -15.15
N SER A 265 -2.12 -17.68 -14.88
CA SER A 265 -1.86 -17.15 -13.55
C SER A 265 -2.89 -17.60 -12.51
N TYR A 266 -4.19 -17.61 -12.84
CA TYR A 266 -5.23 -17.98 -11.88
C TYR A 266 -5.49 -19.48 -11.85
N LEU A 267 -5.58 -20.15 -13.01
CA LEU A 267 -5.99 -21.55 -13.09
C LEU A 267 -4.84 -22.53 -13.05
N ASP A 268 -3.74 -22.24 -13.74
CA ASP A 268 -2.62 -23.18 -13.83
C ASP A 268 -1.60 -22.96 -12.69
N PHE A 269 -1.59 -21.76 -12.09
CA PHE A 269 -0.69 -21.41 -10.99
C PHE A 269 -1.38 -21.27 -9.63
N LEU A 270 -2.32 -20.32 -9.46
CA LEU A 270 -2.91 -20.07 -8.14
C LEU A 270 -3.84 -21.19 -7.66
N LEU A 271 -4.71 -21.71 -8.52
CA LEU A 271 -5.69 -22.72 -8.13
C LEU A 271 -5.04 -24.01 -7.59
N PRO A 272 -4.03 -24.62 -8.23
CA PRO A 272 -3.35 -25.80 -7.69
C PRO A 272 -2.71 -25.55 -6.33
N ILE A 273 -2.12 -24.36 -6.12
CA ILE A 273 -1.51 -23.98 -4.85
C ILE A 273 -2.58 -23.85 -3.76
N LEU A 274 -3.68 -23.14 -4.03
CA LEU A 274 -4.78 -22.97 -3.08
C LEU A 274 -5.49 -24.30 -2.76
N MET A 275 -5.54 -25.23 -3.71
CA MET A 275 -6.08 -26.58 -3.48
C MET A 275 -5.31 -27.37 -2.43
N LEU A 276 -4.05 -27.02 -2.14
CA LEU A 276 -3.26 -27.63 -1.07
C LEU A 276 -3.81 -27.31 0.32
N LEU A 277 -4.65 -26.28 0.50
CA LEU A 277 -5.29 -25.94 1.78
C LEU A 277 -6.17 -27.07 2.35
N LYS A 278 -6.58 -28.03 1.51
CA LYS A 278 -7.28 -29.24 1.97
C LYS A 278 -6.45 -30.00 2.99
N ASP A 279 -5.16 -30.15 2.70
CA ASP A 279 -4.27 -31.07 3.41
C ASP A 279 -3.13 -30.35 4.16
N GLN A 280 -2.92 -29.06 3.90
CA GLN A 280 -1.81 -28.26 4.42
C GLN A 280 -2.31 -27.08 5.28
N THR A 281 -1.41 -26.52 6.09
CA THR A 281 -1.72 -25.31 6.86
C THR A 281 -1.64 -24.05 5.99
N PRO A 282 -2.36 -22.96 6.33
CA PRO A 282 -2.25 -21.67 5.65
C PRO A 282 -0.81 -21.17 5.49
N GLU A 283 0.02 -21.31 6.53
CA GLU A 283 1.45 -20.95 6.53
C GLU A 283 2.21 -21.71 5.45
N ARG A 284 1.98 -23.04 5.38
CA ARG A 284 2.70 -23.86 4.41
C ARG A 284 2.27 -23.56 2.98
N VAL A 285 0.98 -23.31 2.75
CA VAL A 285 0.48 -22.93 1.42
C VAL A 285 1.03 -21.57 1.00
N TYR A 286 1.10 -20.59 1.92
CA TYR A 286 1.71 -19.29 1.62
C TYR A 286 3.20 -19.41 1.29
N GLU A 287 3.96 -20.21 2.05
CA GLU A 287 5.37 -20.48 1.73
C GLU A 287 5.54 -21.11 0.34
N ILE A 288 4.72 -22.11 0.01
CA ILE A 288 4.74 -22.76 -1.32
C ILE A 288 4.47 -21.71 -2.41
N TYR A 289 3.44 -20.88 -2.22
CA TYR A 289 3.12 -19.81 -3.17
C TYR A 289 4.31 -18.87 -3.44
N LEU A 290 5.02 -18.42 -2.39
CA LEU A 290 6.19 -17.57 -2.55
C LEU A 290 7.36 -18.30 -3.22
N LYS A 291 7.58 -19.58 -2.90
CA LYS A 291 8.63 -20.40 -3.53
C LYS A 291 8.38 -20.64 -5.01
N GLU A 292 7.15 -20.98 -5.37
CA GLU A 292 6.73 -21.17 -6.75
C GLU A 292 6.95 -19.88 -7.57
N ARG A 293 6.66 -18.71 -6.98
CA ARG A 293 7.00 -17.41 -7.59
C ARG A 293 8.52 -17.24 -7.78
N MET A 294 9.31 -17.54 -6.76
CA MET A 294 10.78 -17.46 -6.85
C MET A 294 11.35 -18.41 -7.90
N GLU A 295 10.79 -19.62 -8.02
CA GLU A 295 11.18 -20.61 -9.03
C GLU A 295 10.83 -20.17 -10.46
N GLN A 296 9.64 -19.60 -10.69
CA GLN A 296 9.29 -18.97 -11.98
C GLN A 296 10.30 -17.89 -12.40
N CYS A 297 10.86 -17.19 -11.42
CA CYS A 297 11.90 -16.17 -11.62
C CYS A 297 13.34 -16.74 -11.64
N GLU A 298 13.52 -18.06 -11.62
CA GLU A 298 14.82 -18.75 -11.55
C GLU A 298 15.71 -18.27 -10.39
N LEU A 299 15.11 -17.84 -9.28
CA LEU A 299 15.81 -17.52 -8.05
C LEU A 299 15.93 -18.80 -7.21
N GLY A 300 17.16 -19.27 -7.03
CA GLY A 300 17.44 -20.52 -6.32
C GLY A 300 16.86 -20.52 -4.91
N VAL A 301 15.87 -21.38 -4.68
CA VAL A 301 15.20 -21.58 -3.39
C VAL A 301 15.14 -23.08 -3.07
N ASP A 302 15.42 -23.44 -1.81
CA ASP A 302 15.27 -24.83 -1.37
C ASP A 302 13.78 -25.14 -1.16
N GLN A 303 13.24 -26.06 -1.96
CA GLN A 303 11.82 -26.43 -1.90
C GLN A 303 11.44 -27.13 -0.59
N LEU A 304 12.39 -27.78 0.09
CA LEU A 304 12.15 -28.56 1.31
C LEU A 304 12.37 -27.75 2.60
N ALA A 305 13.30 -26.79 2.61
CA ALA A 305 13.57 -25.96 3.79
C ALA A 305 12.46 -24.91 4.03
N SER A 306 12.30 -24.40 5.25
CA SER A 306 11.48 -23.20 5.48
C SER A 306 12.16 -21.96 4.90
N LEU A 307 11.37 -20.99 4.46
CA LEU A 307 11.91 -19.71 3.96
C LEU A 307 12.55 -18.93 5.11
N THR A 308 13.73 -18.37 4.87
CA THR A 308 14.29 -17.33 5.73
C THR A 308 13.45 -16.04 5.64
N THR A 309 13.61 -15.13 6.61
CA THR A 309 12.93 -13.82 6.58
C THR A 309 13.20 -13.06 5.28
N ASP A 310 14.45 -13.08 4.82
CA ASP A 310 14.88 -12.40 3.59
C ASP A 310 14.22 -13.00 2.35
N GLU A 311 14.21 -14.33 2.22
CA GLU A 311 13.57 -15.02 1.09
C GLU A 311 12.06 -14.79 1.09
N ARG A 312 11.44 -14.76 2.27
CA ARG A 312 10.02 -14.49 2.42
C ARG A 312 9.67 -13.06 1.99
N VAL A 313 10.46 -12.06 2.38
CA VAL A 313 10.29 -10.67 1.93
C VAL A 313 10.49 -10.57 0.42
N LEU A 314 11.57 -11.16 -0.12
CA LEU A 314 11.86 -11.14 -1.55
C LEU A 314 10.75 -11.82 -2.36
N GLY A 315 10.31 -13.02 -1.96
CA GLY A 315 9.22 -13.74 -2.61
C GLY A 315 7.94 -12.91 -2.66
N ARG A 316 7.61 -12.22 -1.57
CA ARG A 316 6.46 -11.32 -1.51
C ARG A 316 6.60 -10.12 -2.44
N LEU A 317 7.78 -9.49 -2.48
CA LEU A 317 8.05 -8.38 -3.39
C LEU A 317 7.94 -8.78 -4.86
N LEU A 318 8.39 -9.99 -5.23
CA LEU A 318 8.23 -10.54 -6.59
C LEU A 318 6.76 -10.68 -6.95
N CYS A 319 5.92 -11.18 -6.03
CA CYS A 319 4.47 -11.26 -6.24
C CYS A 319 3.83 -9.87 -6.37
N MET A 320 4.14 -8.93 -5.47
CA MET A 320 3.58 -7.58 -5.50
C MET A 320 3.97 -6.79 -6.75
N LEU A 321 5.16 -7.03 -7.30
CA LEU A 321 5.64 -6.45 -8.56
C LEU A 321 5.24 -7.27 -9.79
N ARG A 322 4.47 -8.34 -9.62
CA ARG A 322 3.97 -9.22 -10.70
C ARG A 322 5.09 -9.80 -11.57
N MET A 323 6.21 -10.15 -10.95
CA MET A 323 7.38 -10.64 -11.67
C MET A 323 7.22 -12.12 -12.03
N THR A 324 7.50 -12.43 -13.30
CA THR A 324 7.49 -13.80 -13.84
C THR A 324 8.75 -14.11 -14.64
N GLU A 325 9.61 -13.12 -14.87
CA GLU A 325 10.78 -13.25 -15.75
C GLU A 325 12.10 -13.26 -14.96
N PRO A 326 13.07 -14.13 -15.33
CA PRO A 326 14.33 -14.26 -14.60
C PRO A 326 15.18 -12.98 -14.54
N ALA A 327 15.38 -12.31 -15.68
CA ALA A 327 16.33 -11.20 -15.75
C ALA A 327 15.91 -10.00 -14.87
N PRO A 328 14.68 -9.47 -14.95
CA PRO A 328 14.22 -8.43 -14.04
C PRO A 328 14.25 -8.87 -12.57
N ALA A 329 13.94 -10.14 -12.27
CA ALA A 329 13.89 -10.65 -10.91
C ALA A 329 15.29 -10.75 -10.27
N GLN A 330 16.32 -11.10 -11.06
CA GLN A 330 17.70 -11.06 -10.61
C GLN A 330 18.15 -9.64 -10.27
N GLU A 331 17.77 -8.66 -11.09
CA GLU A 331 18.07 -7.25 -10.80
C GLU A 331 17.38 -6.78 -9.52
N LEU A 332 16.11 -7.16 -9.29
CA LEU A 332 15.40 -6.89 -8.04
C LEU A 332 16.10 -7.54 -6.83
N ASN A 333 16.54 -8.79 -6.95
CA ASN A 333 17.26 -9.48 -5.88
C ASN A 333 18.55 -8.74 -5.50
N GLN A 334 19.32 -8.25 -6.49
CA GLN A 334 20.51 -7.44 -6.22
C GLN A 334 20.18 -6.13 -5.49
N ALA A 335 19.12 -5.44 -5.92
CA ALA A 335 18.63 -4.24 -5.24
C ALA A 335 18.21 -4.55 -3.78
N PHE A 336 17.47 -5.63 -3.57
CA PHE A 336 17.08 -6.08 -2.23
C PHE A 336 18.29 -6.37 -1.34
N ILE A 337 19.31 -7.07 -1.83
CA ILE A 337 20.54 -7.36 -1.08
C ILE A 337 21.25 -6.08 -0.62
N GLN A 338 21.24 -5.04 -1.46
CA GLN A 338 21.84 -3.74 -1.13
C GLN A 338 21.03 -2.97 -0.09
N LEU A 339 19.70 -3.07 -0.14
CA LEU A 339 18.80 -2.29 0.70
C LEU A 339 18.47 -2.96 2.04
N LYS A 340 18.44 -4.29 2.12
CA LYS A 340 17.86 -5.01 3.28
C LYS A 340 18.47 -4.71 4.64
N ASN A 341 19.71 -4.23 4.66
CA ASN A 341 20.44 -3.89 5.88
C ASN A 341 20.48 -2.38 6.17
N THR A 342 19.84 -1.54 5.34
CA THR A 342 19.78 -0.11 5.64
C THR A 342 18.78 0.15 6.77
N PRO A 343 19.08 1.08 7.70
CA PRO A 343 18.17 1.39 8.80
C PRO A 343 16.76 1.77 8.33
N GLU A 344 16.65 2.49 7.22
CA GLU A 344 15.37 2.92 6.65
C GLU A 344 14.55 1.73 6.14
N PHE A 345 15.20 0.77 5.48
CA PHE A 345 14.51 -0.40 4.96
C PHE A 345 14.04 -1.32 6.09
N ILE A 346 14.85 -1.50 7.13
CA ILE A 346 14.49 -2.26 8.34
C ILE A 346 13.28 -1.62 9.02
N ASP A 347 13.29 -0.31 9.28
CA ASP A 347 12.16 0.41 9.91
C ASP A 347 10.87 0.30 9.09
N ASN A 348 10.97 0.39 7.76
CA ASN A 348 9.83 0.19 6.88
C ASN A 348 9.27 -1.24 7.00
N LEU A 349 10.12 -2.27 6.96
CA LEU A 349 9.68 -3.66 7.11
C LEU A 349 9.09 -3.97 8.48
N GLU A 350 9.69 -3.45 9.56
CA GLU A 350 9.16 -3.60 10.91
C GLU A 350 7.75 -3.00 11.02
N THR A 351 7.51 -1.87 10.38
CA THR A 351 6.19 -1.24 10.32
C THR A 351 5.15 -2.14 9.66
N LEU A 352 5.46 -2.69 8.49
CA LEU A 352 4.57 -3.61 7.79
C LEU A 352 4.30 -4.85 8.65
N THR A 353 5.35 -5.41 9.26
CA THR A 353 5.27 -6.60 10.13
C THR A 353 4.38 -6.33 11.35
N LEU A 354 4.54 -5.17 12.00
CA LEU A 354 3.72 -4.78 13.15
C LEU A 354 2.25 -4.60 12.78
N TYR A 355 1.98 -3.99 11.62
CA TYR A 355 0.62 -3.80 11.13
C TYR A 355 -0.05 -5.14 10.84
N GLU A 356 0.65 -6.07 10.19
CA GLU A 356 0.13 -7.40 9.85
C GLU A 356 -0.03 -8.32 11.06
N ALA A 357 0.79 -8.13 12.08
CA ALA A 357 0.71 -8.90 13.32
C ALA A 357 -0.52 -8.55 14.17
N ASP A 358 -1.20 -7.43 13.94
CA ASP A 358 -2.44 -7.10 14.66
C ASP A 358 -3.65 -7.78 14.01
N PRO A 359 -4.25 -8.81 14.66
CA PRO A 359 -5.37 -9.55 14.08
C PRO A 359 -6.66 -8.74 13.98
N ARG A 360 -6.74 -7.56 14.61
CA ARG A 360 -7.92 -6.69 14.57
C ARG A 360 -7.95 -5.78 13.35
N LEU A 361 -6.81 -5.61 12.67
CA LEU A 361 -6.69 -4.74 11.51
C LEU A 361 -7.00 -5.51 10.23
N GLN A 362 -7.81 -4.90 9.36
CA GLN A 362 -7.99 -5.40 8.00
C GLN A 362 -6.70 -5.29 7.18
N THR A 363 -6.55 -6.19 6.20
CA THR A 363 -5.40 -6.22 5.29
C THR A 363 -5.36 -4.94 4.44
N PRO A 364 -4.21 -4.24 4.35
CA PRO A 364 -4.07 -3.10 3.44
C PRO A 364 -4.32 -3.52 1.98
N ALA A 365 -5.05 -2.70 1.23
CA ALA A 365 -5.44 -3.01 -0.14
C ALA A 365 -4.69 -2.15 -1.17
N TYR A 366 -4.35 -2.73 -2.32
CA TYR A 366 -3.77 -2.04 -3.48
C TYR A 366 -2.33 -1.50 -3.31
N MET A 367 -1.54 -2.10 -2.41
CA MET A 367 -0.10 -1.85 -2.31
C MET A 367 0.68 -2.27 -3.56
N SER A 368 0.31 -3.41 -4.16
CA SER A 368 0.92 -3.93 -5.40
C SER A 368 0.71 -2.98 -6.59
N PRO A 369 -0.52 -2.52 -6.90
CA PRO A 369 -0.76 -1.48 -7.90
C PRO A 369 0.10 -0.23 -7.74
N LEU A 370 0.34 0.23 -6.50
CA LEU A 370 1.23 1.35 -6.22
C LEU A 370 2.67 1.06 -6.67
N LEU A 371 3.21 -0.10 -6.28
CA LEU A 371 4.57 -0.51 -6.65
C LEU A 371 4.71 -0.68 -8.17
N VAL A 372 3.72 -1.29 -8.82
CA VAL A 372 3.70 -1.45 -10.29
C VAL A 372 3.65 -0.10 -10.98
N ALA A 373 2.78 0.82 -10.53
CA ALA A 373 2.70 2.17 -11.10
C ALA A 373 4.03 2.94 -10.99
N LEU A 374 4.77 2.77 -9.88
CA LEU A 374 6.11 3.33 -9.74
C LEU A 374 7.08 2.75 -10.78
N THR A 375 7.05 1.44 -11.02
CA THR A 375 7.94 0.82 -12.01
C THR A 375 7.63 1.21 -13.45
N GLU A 376 6.35 1.49 -13.76
CA GLU A 376 5.89 1.86 -15.10
C GLU A 376 6.02 3.36 -15.40
N SER A 377 6.30 4.20 -14.39
CA SER A 377 6.45 5.65 -14.57
C SER A 377 7.72 5.98 -15.37
N ALA A 378 7.55 6.82 -16.41
CA ALA A 378 8.64 7.30 -17.24
C ALA A 378 9.62 8.19 -16.44
N GLU A 379 9.09 8.99 -15.52
CA GLU A 379 9.81 9.88 -14.61
C GLU A 379 10.66 9.07 -13.62
N VAL A 380 10.08 8.03 -13.01
CA VAL A 380 10.83 7.11 -12.13
C VAL A 380 11.93 6.42 -12.92
N ALA A 381 11.63 5.97 -14.15
CA ALA A 381 12.62 5.32 -14.99
C ALA A 381 13.75 6.26 -15.41
N GLU A 382 13.46 7.53 -15.72
CA GLU A 382 14.48 8.55 -16.03
C GLU A 382 15.37 8.85 -14.83
N LEU A 383 14.77 9.01 -13.65
CA LEU A 383 15.51 9.29 -12.45
C LEU A 383 16.34 8.09 -11.99
N ALA A 384 15.81 6.87 -12.11
CA ALA A 384 16.59 5.65 -11.90
C ALA A 384 17.84 5.64 -12.78
N ARG A 385 17.70 5.92 -14.09
CA ARG A 385 18.84 6.05 -15.01
C ARG A 385 19.84 7.12 -14.56
N ASN A 386 19.36 8.29 -14.14
CA ASN A 386 20.22 9.39 -13.67
C ASN A 386 21.02 9.03 -12.41
N GLN A 387 20.51 8.12 -11.58
CA GLN A 387 21.20 7.62 -10.37
C GLN A 387 21.98 6.33 -10.59
N GLY A 388 22.01 5.79 -11.83
CA GLY A 388 22.64 4.49 -12.12
C GLY A 388 21.90 3.30 -11.49
N LYS A 389 20.59 3.45 -11.26
CA LYS A 389 19.68 2.45 -10.68
C LYS A 389 18.68 1.95 -11.71
N ILE A 390 17.99 0.87 -11.38
CA ILE A 390 16.86 0.35 -12.17
C ILE A 390 15.53 0.87 -11.60
N PRO A 391 14.45 0.96 -12.41
CA PRO A 391 13.12 1.37 -11.94
C PRO A 391 12.60 0.54 -10.76
N GLN A 392 12.90 -0.76 -10.72
CA GLN A 392 12.46 -1.69 -9.69
C GLN A 392 13.10 -1.41 -8.32
N GLU A 393 14.41 -1.16 -8.27
CA GLU A 393 15.11 -0.72 -7.05
C GLU A 393 14.48 0.56 -6.50
N MET A 394 14.15 1.47 -7.41
CA MET A 394 13.57 2.74 -7.08
C MET A 394 12.14 2.60 -6.53
N ALA A 395 11.33 1.75 -7.15
CA ALA A 395 9.99 1.40 -6.67
C ALA A 395 10.04 0.70 -5.30
N LEU A 396 11.04 -0.15 -5.03
CA LEU A 396 11.23 -0.75 -3.70
C LEU A 396 11.51 0.32 -2.65
N ASN A 397 12.49 1.18 -2.88
CA ASN A 397 12.92 2.15 -1.89
C ASN A 397 11.82 3.19 -1.60
N ILE A 398 11.20 3.75 -2.64
CA ILE A 398 10.16 4.77 -2.50
C ILE A 398 8.85 4.14 -2.06
N GLY A 399 8.42 3.09 -2.74
CA GLY A 399 7.11 2.48 -2.56
C GLY A 399 6.95 1.90 -1.17
N LEU A 400 7.93 1.15 -0.66
CA LEU A 400 7.89 0.64 0.71
C LEU A 400 7.88 1.76 1.74
N ARG A 401 8.60 2.86 1.49
CA ARG A 401 8.62 4.02 2.38
C ARG A 401 7.27 4.76 2.39
N ILE A 402 6.63 4.92 1.24
CA ILE A 402 5.25 5.47 1.14
C ILE A 402 4.29 4.56 1.91
N ILE A 403 4.32 3.25 1.65
CA ILE A 403 3.46 2.26 2.30
C ILE A 403 3.64 2.31 3.81
N ALA A 404 4.88 2.22 4.31
CA ALA A 404 5.18 2.25 5.73
C ALA A 404 4.66 3.53 6.40
N CYS A 405 4.90 4.70 5.80
CA CYS A 405 4.39 5.96 6.37
C CYS A 405 2.87 6.03 6.40
N CYS A 406 2.19 5.55 5.36
CA CYS A 406 0.73 5.45 5.33
C CYS A 406 0.20 4.48 6.41
N LEU A 407 0.87 3.34 6.63
CA LEU A 407 0.51 2.38 7.66
C LEU A 407 0.74 2.91 9.09
N LYS A 408 1.88 3.57 9.36
CA LYS A 408 2.16 4.21 10.66
C LYS A 408 1.06 5.20 11.03
N GLU A 409 0.65 6.02 10.07
CA GLU A 409 -0.39 7.03 10.23
C GLU A 409 -1.76 6.40 10.50
N HIS A 410 -2.15 5.46 9.65
CA HIS A 410 -3.42 4.78 9.78
C HIS A 410 -3.53 4.10 11.13
N TYR A 411 -2.46 3.41 11.54
CA TYR A 411 -2.40 2.78 12.85
C TYR A 411 -2.52 3.79 14.00
N ALA A 412 -1.82 4.93 13.92
CA ALA A 412 -1.92 5.99 14.93
C ALA A 412 -3.35 6.56 15.05
N ARG A 413 -4.03 6.76 13.92
CA ARG A 413 -5.42 7.25 13.88
C ARG A 413 -6.41 6.25 14.45
N ILE A 414 -6.18 4.95 14.23
CA ILE A 414 -6.96 3.88 14.88
C ILE A 414 -6.75 3.92 16.39
N GLN A 415 -5.50 4.02 16.86
CA GLN A 415 -5.22 4.12 18.31
C GLN A 415 -5.85 5.38 18.94
N ALA A 416 -5.98 6.47 18.18
CA ALA A 416 -6.66 7.70 18.60
C ALA A 416 -8.19 7.62 18.54
N GLY A 417 -8.77 6.55 17.96
CA GLY A 417 -10.22 6.40 17.76
C GLY A 417 -10.79 7.30 16.66
N GLU A 418 -9.94 7.83 15.77
CA GLU A 418 -10.35 8.70 14.66
C GLU A 418 -10.82 7.91 13.44
N VAL A 419 -10.41 6.65 13.32
CA VAL A 419 -10.76 5.72 12.24
C VAL A 419 -11.09 4.36 12.85
N SER A 420 -12.09 3.66 12.30
CA SER A 420 -12.41 2.29 12.72
C SER A 420 -11.32 1.32 12.28
N GLN A 421 -10.95 0.37 13.17
CA GLN A 421 -10.04 -0.73 12.84
C GLN A 421 -10.55 -1.65 11.71
N GLU A 422 -11.85 -1.59 11.42
CA GLU A 422 -12.51 -2.37 10.37
C GLU A 422 -12.38 -1.76 8.98
N ILE A 423 -11.93 -0.50 8.89
CA ILE A 423 -11.74 0.18 7.61
C ILE A 423 -10.29 -0.08 7.14
N PRO A 424 -10.06 -0.82 6.04
CA PRO A 424 -8.72 -1.01 5.53
C PRO A 424 -8.19 0.29 4.91
N ILE A 425 -6.87 0.50 5.01
CA ILE A 425 -6.21 1.51 4.19
C ILE A 425 -6.17 1.04 2.73
N SER A 426 -6.49 1.95 1.80
CA SER A 426 -6.46 1.72 0.35
C SER A 426 -5.43 2.63 -0.30
N PHE A 427 -4.62 2.06 -1.21
CA PHE A 427 -3.60 2.80 -1.96
C PHE A 427 -4.04 3.18 -3.39
N ASN A 428 -5.34 3.05 -3.73
CA ASN A 428 -5.85 3.35 -5.07
C ASN A 428 -5.67 4.81 -5.48
N ASP A 429 -5.97 5.77 -4.59
CA ASP A 429 -5.81 7.19 -4.89
C ASP A 429 -4.35 7.56 -5.12
N LEU A 430 -3.45 7.00 -4.31
CA LEU A 430 -2.01 7.16 -4.48
C LEU A 430 -1.54 6.59 -5.82
N THR A 431 -2.03 5.41 -6.19
CA THR A 431 -1.72 4.76 -7.46
C THR A 431 -2.21 5.60 -8.64
N ARG A 432 -3.44 6.13 -8.57
CA ARG A 432 -4.01 7.02 -9.59
C ARG A 432 -3.16 8.27 -9.74
N PHE A 433 -2.83 8.92 -8.63
CA PHE A 433 -2.01 10.12 -8.64
C PHE A 433 -0.67 9.86 -9.32
N ILE A 434 0.01 8.76 -9.01
CA ILE A 434 1.29 8.40 -9.66
C ILE A 434 1.14 8.25 -11.18
N LYS A 435 0.04 7.67 -11.64
CA LYS A 435 -0.23 7.49 -13.07
C LYS A 435 -0.58 8.79 -13.79
N GLU A 436 -1.18 9.75 -13.09
CA GLU A 436 -1.64 11.02 -13.66
C GLU A 436 -0.57 12.13 -13.58
N ASP A 437 0.19 12.20 -12.48
CA ASP A 437 1.23 13.21 -12.24
C ASP A 437 2.40 12.64 -11.42
N ALA A 438 3.27 11.89 -12.10
CA ALA A 438 4.48 11.35 -11.51
C ALA A 438 5.54 12.40 -11.14
N SER A 439 5.38 13.69 -11.51
CA SER A 439 6.35 14.74 -11.18
C SER A 439 6.47 14.99 -9.66
N ALA A 440 5.42 14.66 -8.91
CA ALA A 440 5.45 14.64 -7.44
C ALA A 440 6.45 13.64 -6.87
N LEU A 441 6.74 12.56 -7.59
CA LEU A 441 7.70 11.53 -7.17
C LEU A 441 9.12 12.06 -7.21
N GLU A 442 9.47 12.97 -8.13
CA GLU A 442 10.78 13.64 -8.11
C GLU A 442 11.05 14.28 -6.74
N CYS A 443 10.00 14.86 -6.14
CA CYS A 443 10.07 15.53 -4.85
C CYS A 443 10.33 14.55 -3.71
N LEU A 444 9.78 13.33 -3.76
CA LEU A 444 10.08 12.23 -2.83
C LEU A 444 11.53 11.73 -2.96
N MET A 445 12.04 11.72 -4.18
CA MET A 445 13.28 11.03 -4.56
C MET A 445 14.53 11.89 -4.45
N LEU A 446 14.40 13.20 -4.59
CA LEU A 446 15.50 14.13 -4.38
C LEU A 446 15.69 14.34 -2.88
N PRO A 447 16.88 14.04 -2.32
CA PRO A 447 17.12 14.31 -0.92
C PRO A 447 17.02 15.80 -0.69
N VAL A 448 16.43 16.18 0.45
CA VAL A 448 16.32 17.60 0.84
C VAL A 448 17.70 18.27 1.00
N PHE A 449 18.73 17.44 1.23
CA PHE A 449 20.11 17.86 1.42
C PHE A 449 21.03 17.04 0.51
N ASP A 450 22.08 17.66 -0.03
CA ASP A 450 23.04 17.05 -0.95
C ASP A 450 24.01 16.03 -0.28
N GLY A 451 23.59 15.36 0.80
CA GLY A 451 24.33 14.29 1.49
C GLY A 451 25.45 14.74 2.43
N LEU A 452 25.91 15.99 2.36
CA LEU A 452 26.89 16.54 3.31
C LEU A 452 26.19 17.10 4.56
N VAL A 453 26.16 16.31 5.64
CA VAL A 453 25.94 16.86 6.98
C VAL A 453 27.22 17.63 7.36
N PRO A 454 27.17 18.96 7.56
CA PRO A 454 28.38 19.72 7.83
C PRO A 454 29.05 19.18 9.10
N ASN A 455 30.29 18.71 8.97
CA ASN A 455 31.14 18.49 10.12
C ASN A 455 31.33 19.83 10.84
N HIS A 456 31.33 19.81 12.16
CA HIS A 456 31.42 21.00 13.03
C HIS A 456 32.69 21.86 12.81
N VAL A 457 33.58 21.45 11.90
CA VAL A 457 34.93 21.96 11.67
C VAL A 457 34.96 23.17 10.72
N GLU A 458 33.91 23.45 9.93
CA GLU A 458 33.90 24.58 8.98
C GLU A 458 33.16 25.84 9.44
N SER A 459 33.13 26.13 10.75
CA SER A 459 32.69 27.47 11.20
C SER A 459 33.85 28.45 11.20
N GLN A 460 33.80 29.42 10.26
CA GLN A 460 34.60 30.64 10.34
C GLN A 460 34.54 31.26 11.76
N PRO A 461 35.62 31.91 12.24
CA PRO A 461 35.63 32.50 13.57
C PRO A 461 34.48 33.50 13.72
N GLY A 462 33.49 33.16 14.55
CA GLY A 462 32.37 34.05 14.90
C GLY A 462 30.96 33.62 14.47
N ARG A 463 30.76 32.56 13.67
CA ARG A 463 29.42 32.00 13.40
C ARG A 463 29.15 30.78 14.29
N LYS A 464 28.03 30.82 15.03
CA LYS A 464 27.57 29.65 15.80
C LYS A 464 27.21 28.51 14.83
N PRO A 465 27.72 27.28 15.02
CA PRO A 465 27.43 26.12 14.18
C PRO A 465 25.94 25.83 14.00
N SER A 466 25.12 26.11 15.02
CA SER A 466 23.66 25.99 14.95
C SER A 466 23.01 26.89 13.88
N LEU A 467 23.64 28.00 13.47
CA LEU A 467 23.10 28.90 12.45
C LEU A 467 23.14 28.29 11.04
N ALA A 468 24.15 27.45 10.74
CA ALA A 468 24.33 26.85 9.42
C ALA A 468 23.23 25.81 9.13
N ILE A 469 22.97 24.92 10.09
CA ILE A 469 21.90 23.94 9.99
C ILE A 469 20.52 24.61 9.91
N CYS A 470 20.27 25.67 10.68
CA CYS A 470 19.01 26.41 10.61
C CYS A 470 18.77 27.07 9.24
N LEU A 471 19.83 27.53 8.56
CA LEU A 471 19.71 28.07 7.19
C LEU A 471 19.42 26.98 6.16
N GLN A 472 20.07 25.82 6.26
CA GLN A 472 19.79 24.67 5.40
C GLN A 472 18.36 24.16 5.60
N LEU A 473 17.92 24.01 6.85
CA LEU A 473 16.54 23.64 7.19
C LEU A 473 15.52 24.68 6.72
N SER A 474 15.83 25.97 6.80
CA SER A 474 14.95 27.01 6.27
C SER A 474 14.82 26.92 4.74
N SER A 475 15.92 26.63 4.04
CA SER A 475 15.89 26.41 2.59
C SER A 475 15.07 25.17 2.22
N ALA A 476 15.28 24.08 2.96
CA ALA A 476 14.50 22.86 2.88
C ALA A 476 13.00 23.09 3.05
N LEU A 477 12.59 23.81 4.10
CA LEU A 477 11.19 24.13 4.36
C LEU A 477 10.55 24.97 3.24
N LYS A 478 11.29 25.90 2.62
CA LYS A 478 10.81 26.62 1.44
C LYS A 478 10.62 25.72 0.24
N HIS A 479 11.55 24.78 0.04
CA HIS A 479 11.45 23.80 -1.03
C HIS A 479 10.22 22.90 -0.81
N ILE A 480 10.04 22.36 0.40
CA ILE A 480 8.87 21.54 0.78
C ILE A 480 7.57 22.32 0.63
N ASN A 481 7.52 23.60 1.02
CA ASN A 481 6.35 24.46 0.81
C ASN A 481 6.08 24.69 -0.70
N GLY A 482 7.13 24.80 -1.51
CA GLY A 482 7.01 24.87 -2.97
C GLY A 482 6.41 23.60 -3.58
N ILE A 483 6.83 22.43 -3.09
CA ILE A 483 6.26 21.12 -3.46
C ILE A 483 4.79 21.07 -3.06
N GLN A 484 4.48 21.36 -1.80
CA GLN A 484 3.13 21.42 -1.24
C GLN A 484 2.18 22.25 -2.12
N LYS A 485 2.61 23.43 -2.59
CA LYS A 485 1.82 24.32 -3.46
C LYS A 485 1.57 23.79 -4.86
N LYS A 486 2.51 23.02 -5.41
CA LYS A 486 2.34 22.37 -6.73
C LYS A 486 1.43 21.16 -6.65
N LEU A 487 1.48 20.44 -5.54
CA LEU A 487 0.75 19.17 -5.41
C LEU A 487 -0.70 19.37 -4.96
N LEU A 488 -1.00 20.36 -4.12
CA LEU A 488 -2.33 20.53 -3.52
C LEU A 488 -3.23 21.51 -4.30
N HIS A 489 -3.36 21.32 -5.62
CA HIS A 489 -4.26 22.12 -6.45
C HIS A 489 -5.75 21.86 -6.15
N SER A 490 -6.09 20.74 -5.50
CA SER A 490 -7.44 20.29 -5.17
C SER A 490 -7.92 20.68 -3.76
N LEU A 491 -7.06 21.25 -2.90
CA LEU A 491 -7.46 21.68 -1.55
C LEU A 491 -8.33 22.94 -1.59
N ASP A 492 -9.30 23.01 -0.67
CA ASP A 492 -10.02 24.24 -0.36
C ASP A 492 -9.01 25.40 -0.12
N PRO A 493 -9.16 26.54 -0.82
CA PRO A 493 -8.30 27.71 -0.66
C PRO A 493 -8.11 28.20 0.79
N ALA A 494 -9.04 27.91 1.70
CA ALA A 494 -8.86 28.23 3.13
C ALA A 494 -7.87 27.29 3.83
N ARG A 495 -7.91 25.99 3.52
CA ARG A 495 -6.95 24.99 4.04
C ARG A 495 -5.56 25.23 3.48
N GLN A 496 -5.45 25.49 2.19
CA GLN A 496 -4.19 25.83 1.53
C GLN A 496 -3.50 27.04 2.20
N ARG A 497 -4.25 28.11 2.47
CA ARG A 497 -3.73 29.29 3.18
C ARG A 497 -3.30 28.97 4.62
N SER A 498 -4.02 28.11 5.32
CA SER A 498 -3.66 27.70 6.69
C SER A 498 -2.34 26.93 6.70
N LEU A 499 -2.15 26.04 5.73
CA LEU A 499 -0.92 25.27 5.58
C LEU A 499 0.28 26.16 5.18
N ASP A 500 0.08 27.09 4.23
CA ASP A 500 1.08 28.09 3.85
C ASP A 500 1.55 28.93 5.05
N ASN A 501 0.61 29.33 5.90
CA ASN A 501 0.89 30.09 7.12
C ASN A 501 1.67 29.23 8.14
N ALA A 502 1.32 27.97 8.30
CA ALA A 502 2.04 27.03 9.16
C ALA A 502 3.49 26.86 8.68
N PHE A 503 3.73 26.60 7.39
CA PHE A 503 5.08 26.53 6.83
C PHE A 503 5.89 27.80 7.08
N THR A 504 5.27 28.97 6.90
CA THR A 504 5.94 30.26 7.12
C THR A 504 6.31 30.47 8.59
N ALA A 505 5.39 30.14 9.51
CA ALA A 505 5.62 30.25 10.95
C ALA A 505 6.74 29.30 11.43
N ILE A 506 6.75 28.07 10.93
CA ILE A 506 7.75 27.06 11.26
C ILE A 506 9.11 27.40 10.64
N GLU A 507 9.15 27.91 9.41
CA GLU A 507 10.39 28.41 8.80
C GLU A 507 11.03 29.51 9.69
N PHE A 508 10.21 30.43 10.22
CA PHE A 508 10.68 31.44 11.16
C PHE A 508 11.14 30.81 12.49
N GLY A 509 10.40 29.83 13.02
CA GLY A 509 10.77 29.07 14.21
C GLY A 509 12.12 28.37 14.08
N VAL A 510 12.38 27.72 12.94
CA VAL A 510 13.66 27.07 12.64
C VAL A 510 14.79 28.09 12.51
N ARG A 511 14.57 29.24 11.85
CA ARG A 511 15.58 30.31 11.76
C ARG A 511 15.98 30.89 13.12
N THR A 512 15.06 30.85 14.09
CA THR A 512 15.25 31.38 15.44
C THR A 512 15.66 30.30 16.45
N ALA A 513 15.69 29.04 16.04
CA ALA A 513 16.13 27.93 16.87
C ALA A 513 17.61 28.09 17.27
N ILE A 514 17.89 27.83 18.54
CA ILE A 514 19.23 27.98 19.11
C ILE A 514 20.06 26.69 19.07
N SER A 515 19.40 25.54 18.84
CA SER A 515 19.99 24.20 18.79
C SER A 515 19.24 23.30 17.79
N ALA A 516 19.87 22.18 17.40
CA ALA A 516 19.24 21.18 16.54
C ALA A 516 18.02 20.51 17.21
N GLU A 517 18.05 20.32 18.54
CA GLU A 517 16.90 19.82 19.31
C GLU A 517 15.70 20.78 19.22
N ALA A 518 15.93 22.09 19.32
CA ALA A 518 14.87 23.08 19.17
C ALA A 518 14.27 23.05 17.76
N SER A 519 15.10 22.87 16.73
CA SER A 519 14.65 22.68 15.34
C SER A 519 13.79 21.43 15.19
N ILE A 520 14.17 20.30 15.79
CA ILE A 520 13.37 19.06 15.77
C ILE A 520 11.97 19.30 16.35
N LYS A 521 11.87 19.95 17.51
CA LYS A 521 10.56 20.24 18.15
C LYS A 521 9.67 21.11 17.26
N VAL A 522 10.26 22.10 16.59
CA VAL A 522 9.54 22.97 15.65
C VAL A 522 9.09 22.18 14.41
N LEU A 523 9.95 21.33 13.84
CA LEU A 523 9.59 20.47 12.70
C LEU A 523 8.49 19.47 13.04
N GLN A 524 8.53 18.85 14.22
CA GLN A 524 7.47 17.96 14.72
C GLN A 524 6.13 18.69 14.85
N SER A 525 6.14 19.96 15.27
CA SER A 525 4.91 20.77 15.30
C SER A 525 4.32 20.98 13.91
N LEU A 526 5.15 21.14 12.87
CA LEU A 526 4.67 21.23 11.49
C LEU A 526 4.08 19.90 11.02
N GLN A 527 4.74 18.78 11.34
CA GLN A 527 4.28 17.44 10.99
C GLN A 527 2.87 17.17 11.57
N ASN A 528 2.65 17.52 12.84
CA ASN A 528 1.34 17.40 13.48
C ASN A 528 0.28 18.32 12.86
N GLU A 529 0.67 19.53 12.44
CA GLU A 529 -0.29 20.47 11.81
C GLU A 529 -0.66 20.03 10.38
N VAL A 530 0.30 19.49 9.61
CA VAL A 530 0.03 18.85 8.30
C VAL A 530 -0.96 17.70 8.48
N GLN A 531 -0.74 16.85 9.50
CA GLN A 531 -1.62 15.73 9.84
C GLN A 531 -3.05 16.21 10.19
N ARG A 532 -3.17 17.29 10.98
CA ARG A 532 -4.46 17.85 11.38
C ARG A 532 -5.25 18.46 10.22
N LEU A 533 -4.56 19.10 9.27
CA LEU A 533 -5.19 19.85 8.18
C LEU A 533 -5.56 18.96 6.98
N VAL A 534 -4.95 17.77 6.85
CA VAL A 534 -5.20 16.82 5.77
C VAL A 534 -5.88 15.57 6.35
N CYS A 535 -7.21 15.50 6.26
CA CYS A 535 -8.03 14.48 6.91
C CYS A 535 -7.87 13.05 6.35
N GLU A 536 -7.25 12.88 5.18
CA GLU A 536 -7.09 11.59 4.51
C GLU A 536 -5.64 11.39 4.03
N PRO A 537 -5.09 10.15 4.10
CA PRO A 537 -3.77 9.86 3.55
C PRO A 537 -3.78 10.14 2.04
N SER A 538 -3.01 11.14 1.63
CA SER A 538 -2.86 11.54 0.24
C SER A 538 -1.38 11.46 -0.15
N LEU A 539 -1.05 11.44 -1.45
CA LEU A 539 0.36 11.36 -1.85
C LEU A 539 1.07 12.63 -1.39
N GLU A 540 0.39 13.77 -1.53
CA GLU A 540 0.90 15.09 -1.21
C GLU A 540 1.22 15.24 0.28
N SER A 541 0.29 14.83 1.16
CA SER A 541 0.53 14.82 2.61
C SER A 541 1.64 13.84 2.98
N THR A 542 1.70 12.69 2.32
CA THR A 542 2.76 11.69 2.52
C THR A 542 4.13 12.22 2.08
N VAL A 543 4.23 12.89 0.93
CA VAL A 543 5.45 13.52 0.42
C VAL A 543 5.96 14.57 1.40
N VAL A 544 5.08 15.49 1.82
CA VAL A 544 5.44 16.56 2.77
C VAL A 544 5.96 15.96 4.07
N ARG A 545 5.27 14.95 4.62
CA ARG A 545 5.69 14.27 5.84
C ARG A 545 7.06 13.59 5.69
N LEU A 546 7.26 12.83 4.63
CA LEU A 546 8.53 12.14 4.36
C LEU A 546 9.71 13.12 4.26
N LYS A 547 9.48 14.31 3.68
CA LYS A 547 10.49 15.36 3.60
C LYS A 547 10.76 16.04 4.95
N LEU A 548 9.73 16.17 5.80
CA LEU A 548 9.91 16.65 7.17
C LEU A 548 10.67 15.62 8.03
N GLU A 549 10.41 14.33 7.84
CA GLU A 549 11.17 13.25 8.48
C GLU A 549 12.63 13.26 8.05
N GLU A 550 12.94 13.52 6.76
CA GLU A 550 14.31 13.75 6.29
C GLU A 550 14.98 14.92 7.01
N CYS A 551 14.27 16.04 7.21
CA CYS A 551 14.79 17.18 7.98
C CYS A 551 15.06 16.83 9.45
N ILE A 552 14.18 16.05 10.08
CA ILE A 552 14.34 15.59 11.46
C ILE A 552 15.54 14.63 11.55
N SER A 553 15.63 13.66 10.64
CA SER A 553 16.76 12.72 10.58
C SER A 553 18.09 13.46 10.38
N TYR A 554 18.12 14.46 9.50
CA TYR A 554 19.27 15.32 9.29
C TYR A 554 19.70 16.04 10.58
N CYS A 555 18.74 16.56 11.36
CA CYS A 555 19.03 17.18 12.66
C CYS A 555 19.61 16.17 13.65
N LYS A 556 19.06 14.97 13.72
CA LYS A 556 19.53 13.91 14.62
C LYS A 556 20.96 13.46 14.25
N GLN A 557 21.24 13.27 12.97
CA GLN A 557 22.59 12.94 12.50
C GLN A 557 23.58 14.07 12.79
N TYR A 558 23.17 15.33 12.58
CA TYR A 558 23.98 16.50 12.96
C TYR A 558 24.32 16.50 14.46
N MET A 559 23.36 16.15 15.32
CA MET A 559 23.60 16.04 16.77
C MET A 559 24.63 14.97 17.10
N LEU A 560 24.56 13.80 16.47
CA LEU A 560 25.58 12.75 16.65
C LEU A 560 26.97 13.24 16.23
N ASN A 561 27.08 13.84 15.04
CA ASN A 561 28.35 14.40 14.54
C ASN A 561 28.88 15.50 15.47
N ALA A 562 27.98 16.31 16.07
CA ALA A 562 28.34 17.33 17.03
C ALA A 562 28.86 16.76 18.36
N ILE A 563 28.25 15.68 18.86
CA ILE A 563 28.70 14.96 20.05
C ILE A 563 30.08 14.34 19.80
N GLU A 564 30.26 13.66 18.66
CA GLU A 564 31.55 13.09 18.26
C GLU A 564 32.64 14.18 18.20
N THR A 565 32.34 15.28 17.50
CA THR A 565 33.29 16.40 17.37
C THR A 565 33.60 17.03 18.73
N ALA A 566 32.61 17.17 19.61
CA ALA A 566 32.83 17.69 20.97
C ALA A 566 33.75 16.78 21.78
N ILE A 567 33.62 15.45 21.64
CA ILE A 567 34.50 14.47 22.29
C ILE A 567 35.93 14.59 21.75
N ILE A 568 36.09 14.61 20.42
CA ILE A 568 37.39 14.74 19.75
C ILE A 568 38.08 16.04 20.17
N ASN A 569 37.41 17.19 20.07
CA ASN A 569 37.96 18.49 20.46
C ASN A 569 38.36 18.54 21.94
N LYS A 570 37.57 17.89 22.81
CA LYS A 570 37.88 17.81 24.25
C LYS A 570 39.11 16.92 24.50
N ALA A 571 39.25 15.83 23.75
CA ALA A 571 40.39 14.92 23.83
C ALA A 571 41.69 15.52 23.25
N GLU A 572 41.61 16.33 22.19
CA GLU A 572 42.74 17.02 21.56
C GLU A 572 43.22 18.24 22.37
N GLY A 573 42.29 18.96 23.01
CA GLY A 573 42.58 20.17 23.78
C GLY A 573 43.13 19.89 25.18
N CYS A 574 42.38 20.30 26.21
CA CYS A 574 42.78 20.15 27.61
C CYS A 574 42.63 18.72 28.16
N GLY A 575 42.05 17.79 27.38
CA GLY A 575 41.79 16.43 27.80
C GLY A 575 40.64 16.30 28.80
N PHE A 576 40.39 15.05 29.21
CA PHE A 576 39.48 14.71 30.30
C PHE A 576 40.29 14.47 31.58
N ASP A 577 39.75 14.84 32.75
CA ASP A 577 40.38 14.43 34.01
C ASP A 577 40.15 12.94 34.21
N LEU A 578 41.23 12.17 34.27
CA LEU A 578 41.19 10.71 34.41
C LEU A 578 41.43 10.25 35.86
N GLY A 579 41.74 11.18 36.78
CA GLY A 579 42.05 10.87 38.17
C GLY A 579 43.39 10.14 38.38
N ILE A 580 43.62 9.66 39.61
CA ILE A 580 44.85 8.94 39.99
C ILE A 580 44.82 7.53 39.38
N GLY A 581 45.76 7.24 38.47
CA GLY A 581 45.86 5.96 37.75
C GLY A 581 45.46 6.01 36.27
N GLY A 582 44.90 7.14 35.80
CA GLY A 582 44.48 7.30 34.40
C GLY A 582 43.28 6.44 34.01
N SER A 583 42.97 6.40 32.71
CA SER A 583 41.94 5.52 32.16
C SER A 583 42.55 4.46 31.25
N ARG A 584 42.01 3.24 31.32
CA ARG A 584 42.36 2.15 30.38
C ARG A 584 41.65 2.27 29.03
N HIS A 585 40.60 3.08 28.95
CA HIS A 585 39.79 3.24 27.75
C HIS A 585 40.41 4.30 26.83
N ARG A 586 40.35 4.05 25.53
CA ARG A 586 40.96 4.90 24.50
C ARG A 586 40.00 5.11 23.35
N ILE A 587 40.16 6.23 22.66
CA ILE A 587 39.52 6.52 21.38
C ILE A 587 40.61 6.84 20.35
N THR A 588 40.32 6.53 19.09
CA THR A 588 41.19 6.87 17.97
C THR A 588 40.77 8.22 17.40
N LEU A 589 41.71 9.16 17.33
CA LEU A 589 41.52 10.47 16.71
C LEU A 589 41.61 10.39 15.18
N PRO A 590 41.14 11.41 14.45
CA PRO A 590 41.20 11.44 12.97
C PRO A 590 42.62 11.32 12.39
N ASP A 591 43.66 11.71 13.15
CA ASP A 591 45.07 11.60 12.76
C ASP A 591 45.68 10.20 13.06
N GLY A 592 44.87 9.27 13.56
CA GLY A 592 45.27 7.92 13.95
C GLY A 592 45.89 7.81 15.35
N GLN A 593 45.99 8.90 16.11
CA GLN A 593 46.49 8.85 17.49
C GLN A 593 45.45 8.29 18.45
N GLU A 594 45.88 7.44 19.37
CA GLU A 594 45.02 7.00 20.48
C GLU A 594 45.13 7.96 21.67
N LYS A 595 43.98 8.42 22.18
CA LYS A 595 43.89 9.22 23.42
C LYS A 595 43.12 8.49 24.49
N GLN A 596 43.62 8.55 25.73
CA GLN A 596 42.91 8.04 26.89
C GLN A 596 41.70 8.92 27.21
N VAL A 597 40.55 8.30 27.42
CA VAL A 597 39.29 8.96 27.77
C VAL A 597 38.55 8.18 28.87
N PRO A 598 37.61 8.79 29.61
CA PRO A 598 36.78 8.06 30.55
C PRO A 598 35.97 6.95 29.87
N GLU A 599 35.71 5.85 30.57
CA GLU A 599 34.94 4.69 30.08
C GLU A 599 33.64 5.10 29.38
N ARG A 600 32.87 6.01 30.00
CA ARG A 600 31.60 6.50 29.46
C ARG A 600 31.74 7.25 28.14
N VAL A 601 32.86 7.93 27.93
CA VAL A 601 33.17 8.63 26.67
C VAL A 601 33.56 7.62 25.59
N ALA A 602 34.33 6.60 25.95
CA ALA A 602 34.66 5.51 25.03
C ALA A 602 33.41 4.74 24.58
N LEU A 603 32.49 4.43 25.51
CA LEU A 603 31.20 3.80 25.18
C LEU A 603 30.36 4.65 24.21
N ILE A 604 30.31 5.98 24.40
CA ILE A 604 29.61 6.87 23.47
C ILE A 604 30.25 6.81 22.08
N MET A 605 31.58 6.83 21.98
CA MET A 605 32.29 6.76 20.70
C MET A 605 32.08 5.41 20.00
N GLU A 606 32.16 4.31 20.73
CA GLU A 606 31.88 2.95 20.21
C GLU A 606 30.46 2.87 19.64
N MET A 607 29.48 3.40 20.36
CA MET A 607 28.08 3.46 19.92
C MET A 607 27.86 4.35 18.70
N ILE A 608 28.53 5.50 18.61
CA ILE A 608 28.46 6.36 17.43
C ILE A 608 29.01 5.63 16.20
N GLN A 609 30.10 4.88 16.37
CA GLN A 609 30.81 4.16 15.30
C GLN A 609 30.16 2.84 14.88
N ASP A 610 29.21 2.31 15.67
CA ASP A 610 28.50 1.08 15.32
C ASP A 610 27.58 1.29 14.10
N ALA A 611 27.91 0.61 12.99
CA ALA A 611 27.14 0.70 11.75
C ALA A 611 25.80 -0.06 11.81
N GLY A 612 25.61 -0.97 12.77
CA GLY A 612 24.40 -1.77 12.93
C GLY A 612 23.28 -1.08 13.70
N LEU A 613 23.53 0.11 14.26
CA LEU A 613 22.55 0.83 15.10
C LEU A 613 21.96 2.04 14.40
N SER A 614 20.65 2.24 14.57
CA SER A 614 19.95 3.43 14.08
C SER A 614 20.36 4.70 14.85
N VAL A 615 20.21 5.86 14.20
CA VAL A 615 20.50 7.17 14.80
C VAL A 615 19.72 7.40 16.09
N ASP A 616 18.45 6.96 16.14
CA ASP A 616 17.60 7.07 17.32
C ASP A 616 18.07 6.19 18.47
N ALA A 617 18.50 4.95 18.20
CA ALA A 617 19.07 4.07 19.23
C ALA A 617 20.36 4.68 19.82
N LYS A 618 21.23 5.22 18.95
CA LYS A 618 22.46 5.90 19.37
C LYS A 618 22.18 7.11 20.27
N LEU A 619 21.27 8.00 19.86
CA LEU A 619 20.90 9.17 20.66
C LEU A 619 20.20 8.77 21.97
N GLY A 620 19.33 7.74 21.95
CA GLY A 620 18.66 7.20 23.13
C GLY A 620 19.65 6.74 24.21
N PHE A 621 20.66 5.95 23.81
CA PHE A 621 21.73 5.52 24.70
C PHE A 621 22.52 6.71 25.30
N ILE A 622 22.84 7.71 24.48
CA ILE A 622 23.57 8.91 24.96
C ILE A 622 22.71 9.71 25.94
N LYS A 623 21.39 9.80 25.74
CA LYS A 623 20.44 10.43 26.68
C LYS A 623 20.42 9.72 28.04
N GLU A 624 20.39 8.39 28.05
CA GLU A 624 20.45 7.60 29.30
C GLU A 624 21.75 7.84 30.07
N LEU A 625 22.88 7.90 29.36
CA LEU A 625 24.15 8.28 29.95
C LEU A 625 24.12 9.73 30.47
N LYS A 626 23.58 10.68 29.72
CA LYS A 626 23.43 12.06 30.19
C LYS A 626 22.61 12.13 31.49
N ALA A 627 21.47 11.46 31.55
CA ALA A 627 20.58 11.45 32.73
C ALA A 627 21.31 10.94 33.99
N THR A 628 22.10 9.87 33.86
CA THR A 628 22.89 9.34 34.98
C THR A 628 24.05 10.28 35.38
N ALA A 629 24.63 11.05 34.45
CA ALA A 629 25.62 12.08 34.78
C ALA A 629 25.01 13.25 35.57
N THR A 630 23.81 13.71 35.19
CA THR A 630 23.09 14.80 35.87
C THR A 630 22.62 14.42 37.28
N ALA A 631 22.31 13.14 37.52
CA ALA A 631 21.95 12.62 38.83
C ALA A 631 23.13 12.49 39.83
N GLY A 632 24.35 12.89 39.43
CA GLY A 632 25.54 12.80 40.28
C GLY A 632 26.00 11.35 40.53
N HIS A 633 25.66 10.43 39.62
CA HIS A 633 25.94 9.01 39.77
C HIS A 633 27.45 8.76 39.95
N ARG A 634 27.79 7.90 40.91
CA ARG A 634 29.17 7.52 41.28
C ARG A 634 29.41 6.08 40.87
N SER A 635 30.12 5.87 39.77
CA SER A 635 30.58 4.53 39.35
C SER A 635 31.74 4.04 40.22
N SER A 636 31.54 3.82 41.52
CA SER A 636 32.41 3.01 42.41
C SER A 636 32.03 3.22 43.89
N THR A 637 31.87 2.11 44.62
CA THR A 637 31.72 2.01 46.07
C THR A 637 33.06 2.05 46.82
N CYS A 638 34.20 2.05 46.13
CA CYS A 638 35.54 2.12 46.74
C CYS A 638 36.11 3.53 46.62
N PHE A 639 36.31 4.18 47.77
CA PHE A 639 36.86 5.52 47.90
C PHE A 639 38.19 5.65 47.13
N PHE A 640 38.24 6.59 46.18
CA PHE A 640 39.40 7.11 45.41
C PHE A 640 39.73 6.51 44.03
N PHE A 641 39.47 5.23 43.74
CA PHE A 641 39.79 4.64 42.43
C PHE A 641 38.51 4.41 41.60
N GLY A 642 38.43 5.04 40.41
CA GLY A 642 37.33 4.85 39.45
C GLY A 642 36.18 5.88 39.50
N ARG A 643 36.28 6.97 40.28
CA ARG A 643 35.26 8.03 40.23
C ARG A 643 35.24 8.70 38.86
N THR A 644 34.06 8.74 38.22
CA THR A 644 33.81 9.68 37.11
C THR A 644 34.08 11.10 37.62
N GLN A 645 35.03 11.79 37.02
CA GLN A 645 35.46 13.11 37.48
C GLN A 645 34.37 14.15 37.23
N THR A 646 34.32 15.20 38.06
CA THR A 646 33.35 16.29 37.92
C THR A 646 33.40 16.91 36.52
N SER A 647 34.59 17.04 35.92
CA SER A 647 34.75 17.56 34.56
C SER A 647 34.12 16.66 33.49
N THR A 648 34.18 15.33 33.64
CA THR A 648 33.48 14.38 32.76
C THR A 648 31.97 14.46 32.94
N ASN A 649 31.46 14.53 34.17
CA ASN A 649 30.01 14.67 34.41
C ASN A 649 29.49 16.02 33.88
N THR A 650 30.22 17.11 34.06
CA THR A 650 29.88 18.42 33.50
C THR A 650 29.90 18.39 31.97
N PHE A 651 30.88 17.71 31.36
CA PHE A 651 30.92 17.53 29.91
C PHE A 651 29.69 16.75 29.40
N LEU A 652 29.41 15.59 29.99
CA LEU A 652 28.27 14.74 29.61
C LEU A 652 26.93 15.45 29.83
N ALA A 653 26.77 16.19 30.92
CA ALA A 653 25.56 16.96 31.22
C ALA A 653 25.28 18.06 30.18
N ASN A 654 26.33 18.57 29.52
CA ASN A 654 26.24 19.61 28.51
C ASN A 654 26.13 19.08 27.07
N LEU A 655 26.08 17.75 26.86
CA LEU A 655 25.87 17.19 25.53
C LEU A 655 24.44 17.48 25.02
N GLU A 656 24.35 17.96 23.79
CA GLU A 656 23.08 18.13 23.05
C GLU A 656 22.70 16.80 22.38
N CYS A 657 22.16 15.85 23.16
CA CYS A 657 21.63 14.58 22.65
C CYS A 657 20.10 14.54 22.51
N GLY A 658 19.42 15.65 22.85
CA GLY A 658 18.00 15.90 22.63
C GLY A 658 17.08 15.59 23.78
#